data_AF-A0A951F4H3-F1
#
_entry.id   AF-A0A951F4H3-F1
#
_cell.length_a   1.000
_cell.length_b   1.000
_cell.length_c   1.000
_cell.angle_alpha   90.00
_cell.angle_beta   90.00
_cell.angle_gamma   90.00
#
_symmetry.space_group_name_H-M   'P 1'
#
loop_
_entity.id
_entity.type
_entity.pdbx_description
1 polymer ?
#
loop_
_entity_poly.entity_id
_entity_poly.type
_entity_poly.pdbx_seq_one_letter_code
_entity_poly.pdbx_strand_id
1 'polypeptide(L)'
;MRRSTARLAAVASFLAGGAFAAPGPCENGQASQYTGYRVTAVHIQNPLEFLEGWAPEFRSLDRGLKVKAGRPFSVLEFNADVSYLGQKLDAAFGASSSFERIKLDYATGSLEECDPEARTLRVVYPIFTSVVPSLNPPSIEQASDESERPATTGGEQVSGRRLRVTPLSGYNQTRGIFGGLNLSGNLGRVNIQGRSEDSADSQLSNLSLDGELEATKFWNNASWNLGFVYWDMPAGGARFKEGKLVGRFSAFTQEFTGSHVMFRYGAALEGGHQQASYPSASAELTPDSGYGSLKFYVGVTGRPRLSAFSASYGLQLGDTFRSDIPLFKKHLVDLGYNRSFFSRKPLGDREDFKGSLSSGVHRALGLETRFTAGLIQDAQGVPLAERFFGGNQIHPFVEDDDSWVLPSDAFIRSIPENRLGAVEAGSLGGSRFYSANVTLSFTAWGRPFIPKELAMVRAGSTARSCADQTSGGQPTFPCILNGPFQSSATALASYYKTHDPGYVRLTGEVPGQVHDLEGKLSVFSTQLNAIPPAVGGRDPVAQQLSDVNSDVVEISGDLIVLEGGILPEVTTLLTISIATLKVHAGALTASLRAASQAAIGDKLDQMVSGLAQEASKLQATVNQVNKNFPDKKFEDEAWKKIAPGHRAIDVFLNELNIYSIAPVAIFDVARVWPVGQGVRYGFGPGLRVSLVNVNFTFGYAFNPDRQPSEKAGAIFFGLDVTELF
;
A
#
# COMPACT_ATOMS: atom_id res chain seq x y z
N MET A 1 30.16 -13.88 44.58
CA MET A 1 29.16 -14.74 43.89
C MET A 1 29.42 -14.65 42.39
N ARG A 2 29.93 -15.74 41.81
CA ARG A 2 30.27 -15.91 40.39
C ARG A 2 29.29 -16.92 39.79
N ARG A 3 28.97 -16.74 38.50
CA ARG A 3 28.29 -17.65 37.54
C ARG A 3 26.77 -17.48 37.38
N SER A 4 26.38 -16.75 36.33
CA SER A 4 25.16 -17.01 35.52
C SER A 4 25.07 -16.09 34.29
N THR A 5 26.11 -16.06 33.46
CA THR A 5 26.11 -15.36 32.15
C THR A 5 26.73 -16.26 31.08
N ALA A 6 26.01 -17.30 30.66
CA ALA A 6 26.45 -18.16 29.55
C ALA A 6 25.32 -19.08 29.03
N ARG A 7 24.18 -18.54 28.53
CA ARG A 7 23.19 -19.33 27.76
C ARG A 7 22.42 -18.56 26.66
N LEU A 8 22.93 -17.44 26.16
CA LEU A 8 22.29 -16.68 25.06
C LEU A 8 23.16 -16.53 23.79
N ALA A 9 24.30 -17.21 23.72
CA ALA A 9 25.26 -17.09 22.60
C ALA A 9 25.42 -18.38 21.76
N ALA A 10 24.51 -19.35 21.87
CA ALA A 10 24.68 -20.69 21.28
C ALA A 10 23.74 -21.03 20.11
N VAL A 11 22.99 -20.08 19.56
CA VAL A 11 22.14 -20.30 18.35
C VAL A 11 22.73 -19.62 17.10
N ALA A 12 23.76 -18.79 17.24
CA ALA A 12 24.33 -18.01 16.12
C ALA A 12 25.63 -18.59 15.51
N SER A 13 25.99 -19.86 15.77
CA SER A 13 27.29 -20.42 15.34
C SER A 13 27.24 -21.73 14.56
N PHE A 14 26.09 -22.10 13.97
CA PHE A 14 25.97 -23.27 13.08
C PHE A 14 25.97 -22.95 11.57
N LEU A 15 26.57 -21.81 11.15
CA LEU A 15 26.72 -21.44 9.74
C LEU A 15 28.19 -21.34 9.29
N ALA A 16 29.06 -22.21 9.78
CA ALA A 16 30.41 -22.34 9.24
C ALA A 16 30.83 -23.82 9.18
N GLY A 17 30.87 -24.38 7.97
CA GLY A 17 31.49 -25.69 7.74
C GLY A 17 30.91 -26.46 6.55
N GLY A 18 31.10 -25.94 5.33
CA GLY A 18 30.76 -26.67 4.11
C GLY A 18 30.63 -25.77 2.89
N ALA A 19 31.65 -24.97 2.57
CA ALA A 19 31.72 -24.31 1.28
C ALA A 19 32.04 -25.36 0.20
N PHE A 20 31.04 -26.13 -0.22
CA PHE A 20 30.97 -26.52 -1.61
C PHE A 20 30.67 -25.22 -2.36
N ALA A 21 31.59 -24.79 -3.22
CA ALA A 21 31.28 -23.74 -4.18
C ALA A 21 30.06 -24.23 -4.95
N ALA A 22 28.87 -23.63 -4.70
CA ALA A 22 27.68 -23.98 -5.43
C ALA A 22 28.00 -23.78 -6.91
N PRO A 23 27.92 -24.83 -7.75
CA PRO A 23 28.13 -24.67 -9.17
C PRO A 23 27.16 -23.59 -9.67
N GLY A 24 27.71 -22.60 -10.39
CA GLY A 24 26.95 -21.45 -10.86
C GLY A 24 25.77 -21.82 -11.77
N PRO A 25 24.93 -20.83 -12.14
CA PRO A 25 23.84 -21.04 -13.09
C PRO A 25 24.35 -21.69 -14.38
N CYS A 26 23.58 -22.59 -14.97
CA CYS A 26 24.02 -23.39 -16.11
C CYS A 26 24.37 -22.49 -17.31
N GLU A 27 25.58 -22.65 -17.88
CA GLU A 27 26.22 -21.66 -18.77
C GLU A 27 25.49 -21.40 -20.10
N ASN A 28 24.51 -22.24 -20.47
CA ASN A 28 23.68 -22.06 -21.66
C ASN A 28 22.20 -22.05 -21.27
N GLY A 29 21.56 -20.87 -21.29
CA GLY A 29 20.15 -20.69 -20.89
C GLY A 29 19.09 -21.40 -21.74
N GLN A 30 19.47 -22.30 -22.65
CA GLN A 30 18.54 -23.10 -23.42
C GLN A 30 18.28 -24.44 -22.70
N ALA A 31 17.14 -24.53 -22.02
CA ALA A 31 16.71 -25.72 -21.30
C ALA A 31 16.72 -27.01 -22.17
N SER A 32 16.54 -26.88 -23.50
CA SER A 32 16.60 -27.99 -24.47
C SER A 32 17.91 -28.77 -24.45
N GLN A 33 19.04 -28.12 -24.15
CA GLN A 33 20.36 -28.75 -24.12
C GLN A 33 20.53 -29.77 -22.99
N TYR A 34 19.71 -29.65 -21.94
CA TYR A 34 19.76 -30.52 -20.77
C TYR A 34 18.71 -31.64 -20.81
N THR A 35 18.00 -31.80 -21.93
CA THR A 35 17.02 -32.88 -22.08
C THR A 35 17.68 -34.23 -21.84
N GLY A 36 17.14 -35.02 -20.92
CA GLY A 36 17.69 -36.32 -20.52
C GLY A 36 18.70 -36.28 -19.37
N TYR A 37 19.14 -35.11 -18.89
CA TYR A 37 19.96 -35.01 -17.68
C TYR A 37 19.17 -35.49 -16.47
N ARG A 38 19.82 -36.16 -15.52
CA ARG A 38 19.15 -36.64 -14.31
C ARG A 38 18.95 -35.48 -13.32
N VAL A 39 17.70 -35.20 -12.99
CA VAL A 39 17.34 -34.17 -12.01
C VAL A 39 17.76 -34.63 -10.62
N THR A 40 18.60 -33.88 -9.92
CA THR A 40 19.08 -34.20 -8.56
C THR A 40 18.07 -33.76 -7.52
N ALA A 41 17.53 -32.56 -7.68
CA ALA A 41 16.54 -31.98 -6.79
C ALA A 41 15.60 -31.03 -7.56
N VAL A 42 14.40 -30.87 -7.00
CA VAL A 42 13.38 -29.93 -7.46
C VAL A 42 12.96 -29.10 -6.27
N HIS A 43 13.04 -27.79 -6.38
CA HIS A 43 12.66 -26.87 -5.31
C HIS A 43 11.77 -25.76 -5.82
N ILE A 44 10.69 -25.48 -5.10
CA ILE A 44 10.01 -24.20 -5.21
C ILE A 44 10.72 -23.23 -4.27
N GLN A 45 11.21 -22.12 -4.79
CA GLN A 45 11.89 -21.11 -3.99
C GLN A 45 11.00 -19.88 -3.88
N ASN A 46 10.53 -19.59 -2.67
CA ASN A 46 9.87 -18.33 -2.37
C ASN A 46 10.85 -17.43 -1.60
N PRO A 47 11.28 -16.28 -2.16
CA PRO A 47 12.23 -15.40 -1.46
C PRO A 47 11.65 -14.82 -0.16
N LEU A 48 10.33 -14.91 0.05
CA LEU A 48 9.62 -14.50 1.27
C LEU A 48 9.33 -15.66 2.23
N GLU A 49 9.83 -16.87 1.97
CA GLU A 49 9.58 -18.05 2.83
C GLU A 49 10.05 -17.86 4.29
N PHE A 50 10.96 -16.92 4.54
CA PHE A 50 11.41 -16.56 5.89
C PHE A 50 10.33 -15.88 6.75
N LEU A 51 9.23 -15.43 6.15
CA LEU A 51 8.05 -14.91 6.87
C LEU A 51 7.18 -16.12 7.27
N GLU A 52 7.34 -16.59 8.51
CA GLU A 52 6.85 -17.90 9.02
C GLU A 52 5.34 -18.21 8.86
N GLY A 53 4.50 -17.29 8.37
CA GLY A 53 3.08 -17.54 8.09
C GLY A 53 2.77 -18.07 6.68
N TRP A 54 3.71 -17.96 5.72
CA TRP A 54 3.42 -18.18 4.29
C TRP A 54 3.84 -19.56 3.79
N ALA A 55 4.72 -20.26 4.52
CA ALA A 55 5.31 -21.54 4.10
C ALA A 55 4.34 -22.76 3.96
N PRO A 56 3.23 -22.90 4.71
CA PRO A 56 2.42 -24.13 4.65
C PRO A 56 1.70 -24.33 3.32
N GLU A 57 1.24 -23.25 2.68
CA GLU A 57 0.41 -23.32 1.47
C GLU A 57 1.22 -23.76 0.24
N PHE A 58 2.46 -23.29 0.12
CA PHE A 58 3.33 -23.59 -1.04
C PHE A 58 3.86 -25.02 -1.07
N ARG A 59 4.01 -25.70 0.08
CA ARG A 59 4.43 -27.12 0.12
C ARG A 59 3.43 -28.05 -0.57
N SER A 60 2.19 -27.61 -0.76
CA SER A 60 1.19 -28.38 -1.50
C SER A 60 1.43 -28.37 -3.02
N LEU A 61 2.10 -27.34 -3.54
CA LEU A 61 2.37 -27.16 -4.98
C LEU A 61 3.40 -28.16 -5.50
N ASP A 62 4.37 -28.56 -4.68
CA ASP A 62 5.39 -29.58 -5.01
C ASP A 62 4.78 -30.89 -5.51
N ARG A 63 3.57 -31.23 -5.03
CA ARG A 63 2.87 -32.46 -5.41
C ARG A 63 2.45 -32.44 -6.87
N GLY A 64 2.12 -31.26 -7.42
CA GLY A 64 1.63 -31.10 -8.78
C GLY A 64 2.72 -30.98 -9.85
N LEU A 65 3.98 -30.72 -9.46
CA LEU A 65 5.10 -30.65 -10.39
C LEU A 65 5.32 -31.99 -11.11
N LYS A 66 5.47 -31.95 -12.43
CA LYS A 66 5.75 -33.10 -13.29
C LYS A 66 7.23 -33.44 -13.28
N VAL A 67 8.11 -32.44 -13.20
CA VAL A 67 9.54 -32.64 -13.00
C VAL A 67 9.77 -33.18 -11.59
N LYS A 68 10.46 -34.32 -11.48
CA LYS A 68 10.75 -35.00 -10.21
C LYS A 68 12.23 -35.35 -10.08
N ALA A 69 12.75 -35.26 -8.85
CA ALA A 69 14.09 -35.72 -8.52
C ALA A 69 14.30 -37.19 -8.90
N GLY A 70 15.48 -37.51 -9.40
CA GLY A 70 15.90 -38.83 -9.86
C GLY A 70 15.51 -39.19 -11.30
N ARG A 71 14.62 -38.41 -11.95
CA ARG A 71 14.16 -38.65 -13.34
C ARG A 71 14.96 -37.85 -14.37
N PRO A 72 14.98 -38.28 -15.64
CA PRO A 72 15.52 -37.48 -16.73
C PRO A 72 14.70 -36.19 -16.92
N PHE A 73 15.40 -35.07 -17.12
CA PHE A 73 14.83 -33.75 -17.33
C PHE A 73 14.13 -33.67 -18.70
N SER A 74 12.96 -33.04 -18.72
CA SER A 74 12.14 -32.82 -19.90
C SER A 74 11.72 -31.35 -19.97
N VAL A 75 12.04 -30.68 -21.07
CA VAL A 75 11.64 -29.27 -21.29
C VAL A 75 10.12 -29.12 -21.33
N LEU A 76 9.41 -30.10 -21.88
CA LEU A 76 7.95 -30.07 -21.96
C LEU A 76 7.33 -30.14 -20.56
N GLU A 77 7.87 -30.98 -19.67
CA GLU A 77 7.41 -31.07 -18.28
C GLU A 77 7.78 -29.82 -17.50
N PHE A 78 8.99 -29.30 -17.70
CA PHE A 78 9.45 -28.06 -17.07
C PHE A 78 8.58 -26.86 -17.42
N ASN A 79 8.26 -26.66 -18.71
CA ASN A 79 7.36 -25.58 -19.14
C ASN A 79 5.92 -25.80 -18.64
N ALA A 80 5.45 -27.05 -18.62
CA ALA A 80 4.14 -27.37 -18.06
C ALA A 80 4.06 -27.09 -16.55
N ASP A 81 5.16 -27.28 -15.82
CA ASP A 81 5.25 -26.95 -14.40
C ASP A 81 5.23 -25.45 -14.15
N VAL A 82 5.92 -24.66 -14.98
CA VAL A 82 5.84 -23.18 -14.91
C VAL A 82 4.40 -22.71 -15.16
N SER A 83 3.73 -23.24 -16.18
CA SER A 83 2.31 -22.93 -16.44
C SER A 83 1.38 -23.41 -15.32
N TYR A 84 1.62 -24.60 -14.75
CA TYR A 84 0.86 -25.14 -13.63
C TYR A 84 0.98 -24.26 -12.39
N LEU A 85 2.21 -23.85 -12.06
CA LEU A 85 2.48 -22.95 -10.93
C LEU A 85 1.77 -21.61 -11.16
N GLY A 86 1.93 -20.98 -12.33
CA GLY A 86 1.20 -19.75 -12.66
C GLY A 86 -0.31 -19.88 -12.47
N GLN A 87 -0.92 -20.90 -13.07
CA GLN A 87 -2.37 -21.16 -12.94
C GLN A 87 -2.81 -21.46 -11.49
N LYS A 88 -1.97 -22.12 -10.69
CA LYS A 88 -2.31 -22.42 -9.29
C LYS A 88 -2.17 -21.22 -8.39
N LEU A 89 -1.18 -20.37 -8.63
CA LEU A 89 -1.06 -19.09 -7.96
C LEU A 89 -2.28 -18.23 -8.34
N ASP A 90 -2.58 -18.09 -9.64
CA ASP A 90 -3.79 -17.43 -10.13
C ASP A 90 -5.07 -17.96 -9.48
N ALA A 91 -5.24 -19.29 -9.37
CA ALA A 91 -6.47 -19.89 -8.83
C ALA A 91 -6.57 -19.84 -7.30
N ALA A 92 -5.47 -20.11 -6.58
CA ALA A 92 -5.43 -20.04 -5.12
C ALA A 92 -5.72 -18.62 -4.63
N PHE A 93 -5.31 -17.62 -5.42
CA PHE A 93 -5.53 -16.21 -5.11
C PHE A 93 -6.74 -15.60 -5.85
N GLY A 94 -7.26 -16.23 -6.90
CA GLY A 94 -8.37 -15.72 -7.74
C GLY A 94 -9.78 -15.89 -7.15
N ALA A 95 -9.95 -16.67 -6.08
CA ALA A 95 -11.25 -16.92 -5.46
C ALA A 95 -11.78 -15.75 -4.60
N SER A 96 -11.00 -14.68 -4.36
CA SER A 96 -11.46 -13.49 -3.64
C SER A 96 -11.92 -12.42 -4.64
N SER A 97 -13.22 -12.28 -4.83
CA SER A 97 -13.89 -11.41 -5.81
C SER A 97 -13.83 -9.90 -5.53
N SER A 98 -12.95 -9.40 -4.66
CA SER A 98 -12.75 -7.97 -4.50
C SER A 98 -11.66 -7.48 -5.45
N PHE A 99 -12.04 -6.66 -6.44
CA PHE A 99 -11.19 -5.82 -7.30
C PHE A 99 -10.26 -4.86 -6.52
N GLU A 100 -10.22 -5.02 -5.20
CA GLU A 100 -9.52 -4.14 -4.30
C GLU A 100 -8.03 -4.43 -4.36
N ARG A 101 -7.54 -5.68 -4.47
CA ARG A 101 -6.11 -6.04 -4.33
C ARG A 101 -5.41 -6.25 -5.69
N ILE A 102 -4.31 -5.54 -5.98
CA ILE A 102 -3.41 -5.91 -7.09
C ILE A 102 -2.60 -7.12 -6.64
N LYS A 103 -2.61 -8.16 -7.44
CA LYS A 103 -1.86 -9.38 -7.16
C LYS A 103 -0.76 -9.48 -8.19
N LEU A 104 0.46 -9.59 -7.71
CA LEU A 104 1.63 -9.87 -8.52
C LEU A 104 2.02 -11.30 -8.25
N ASP A 105 1.66 -12.19 -9.16
CA ASP A 105 2.10 -13.56 -9.20
C ASP A 105 3.12 -13.72 -10.33
N TYR A 106 4.22 -14.37 -10.00
CA TYR A 106 5.30 -14.66 -10.93
C TYR A 106 5.79 -16.07 -10.63
N ALA A 107 5.74 -16.93 -11.64
CA ALA A 107 6.36 -18.24 -11.61
C ALA A 107 7.27 -18.36 -12.82
N THR A 108 8.51 -18.72 -12.57
CA THR A 108 9.47 -19.08 -13.61
C THR A 108 10.17 -20.37 -13.22
N GLY A 109 11.06 -20.85 -14.08
CA GLY A 109 11.97 -21.94 -13.74
C GLY A 109 13.41 -21.56 -14.07
N SER A 110 14.34 -21.97 -13.21
CA SER A 110 15.77 -21.93 -13.44
C SER A 110 16.37 -23.34 -13.33
N LEU A 111 17.44 -23.56 -14.10
CA LEU A 111 18.28 -24.74 -13.99
C LEU A 111 19.56 -24.33 -13.27
N GLU A 112 19.88 -25.05 -12.20
CA GLU A 112 21.03 -24.80 -11.34
C GLU A 112 21.88 -26.06 -11.22
N GLU A 113 23.13 -25.92 -10.76
CA GLU A 113 24.01 -27.05 -10.47
C GLU A 113 24.14 -28.06 -11.63
N CYS A 114 24.21 -27.58 -12.88
CA CYS A 114 24.36 -28.47 -14.04
C CYS A 114 25.78 -29.04 -14.11
N ASP A 115 25.88 -30.37 -14.02
CA ASP A 115 27.12 -31.12 -14.24
C ASP A 115 27.07 -31.79 -15.63
N PRO A 116 27.84 -31.30 -16.61
CA PRO A 116 27.86 -31.86 -17.95
C PRO A 116 28.51 -33.26 -18.00
N GLU A 117 29.41 -33.59 -17.08
CA GLU A 117 30.09 -34.88 -17.02
C GLU A 117 29.19 -35.95 -16.42
N ALA A 118 28.59 -35.65 -15.26
CA ALA A 118 27.64 -36.56 -14.59
C ALA A 118 26.26 -36.56 -15.25
N ARG A 119 25.99 -35.61 -16.17
CA ARG A 119 24.68 -35.34 -16.76
C ARG A 119 23.60 -35.18 -15.70
N THR A 120 23.88 -34.37 -14.69
CA THR A 120 22.96 -34.06 -13.59
C THR A 120 22.64 -32.58 -13.54
N LEU A 121 21.46 -32.22 -13.02
CA LEU A 121 21.08 -30.82 -12.80
C LEU A 121 20.07 -30.69 -11.66
N ARG A 122 19.95 -29.50 -11.11
CA ARG A 122 18.91 -29.11 -10.16
C ARG A 122 17.90 -28.19 -10.84
N VAL A 123 16.61 -28.39 -10.55
CA VAL A 123 15.53 -27.53 -11.05
C VAL A 123 15.03 -26.70 -9.89
N VAL A 124 14.98 -25.38 -10.09
CA VAL A 124 14.44 -24.44 -9.12
C VAL A 124 13.31 -23.67 -9.78
N TYR A 125 12.18 -23.56 -9.09
CA TYR A 125 11.03 -22.76 -9.50
C TYR A 125 10.94 -21.55 -8.57
N PRO A 126 11.57 -20.42 -8.91
CA PRO A 126 11.35 -19.21 -8.17
C PRO A 126 9.90 -18.78 -8.37
N ILE A 127 9.17 -18.69 -7.27
CA ILE A 127 7.83 -18.11 -7.24
C ILE A 127 7.87 -16.83 -6.42
N PHE A 128 7.18 -15.81 -6.92
CA PHE A 128 6.94 -14.58 -6.19
C PHE A 128 5.44 -14.32 -6.20
N THR A 129 4.87 -14.22 -5.01
CA THR A 129 3.48 -13.84 -4.83
C THR A 129 3.47 -12.63 -3.91
N SER A 130 3.01 -11.50 -4.41
CA SER A 130 2.68 -10.36 -3.58
C SER A 130 1.21 -10.07 -3.77
N VAL A 131 0.44 -10.25 -2.70
CA VAL A 131 -0.85 -9.58 -2.60
C VAL A 131 -0.49 -8.15 -2.22
N VAL A 132 -0.44 -7.24 -3.19
CA VAL A 132 -0.48 -5.83 -2.85
C VAL A 132 -1.84 -5.66 -2.17
N PRO A 133 -1.90 -5.11 -0.94
CA PRO A 133 -3.14 -4.70 -0.32
C PRO A 133 -3.93 -3.82 -1.29
N SER A 134 -5.16 -3.52 -0.93
CA SER A 134 -6.02 -2.88 -1.90
C SER A 134 -5.41 -1.64 -2.56
N LEU A 135 -5.73 -1.36 -3.83
CA LEU A 135 -5.48 -0.07 -4.48
C LEU A 135 -6.18 1.09 -3.75
N ASN A 136 -7.07 0.77 -2.82
CA ASN A 136 -7.37 1.64 -1.70
C ASN A 136 -6.22 1.41 -0.69
N PRO A 137 -5.26 2.33 -0.55
CA PRO A 137 -4.28 2.22 0.53
C PRO A 137 -5.04 1.89 1.82
N PRO A 138 -4.54 0.95 2.66
CA PRO A 138 -5.11 0.78 4.00
C PRO A 138 -5.29 2.17 4.60
N SER A 139 -6.42 2.39 5.28
CA SER A 139 -6.58 3.66 5.98
C SER A 139 -5.36 3.87 6.87
N ILE A 140 -4.94 5.12 7.08
CA ILE A 140 -3.82 5.46 7.97
C ILE A 140 -3.96 4.80 9.36
N GLU A 141 -5.17 4.36 9.69
CA GLU A 141 -5.64 3.71 10.91
C GLU A 141 -5.43 2.21 10.86
N GLN A 142 -5.92 1.51 9.82
CA GLN A 142 -5.63 0.09 9.63
C GLN A 142 -4.11 -0.13 9.56
N ALA A 143 -3.43 0.83 8.94
CA ALA A 143 -1.99 0.95 8.89
C ALA A 143 -1.30 1.13 10.24
N SER A 144 -1.88 1.98 11.09
CA SER A 144 -1.40 2.23 12.45
C SER A 144 -1.73 1.07 13.39
N ASP A 145 -2.82 0.34 13.17
CA ASP A 145 -3.22 -0.84 13.94
C ASP A 145 -2.36 -2.06 13.57
N GLU A 146 -2.07 -2.21 12.27
CA GLU A 146 -1.02 -3.10 11.73
C GLU A 146 0.38 -2.72 12.27
N SER A 147 0.54 -1.46 12.68
CA SER A 147 1.77 -0.89 13.20
C SER A 147 1.93 -1.06 14.71
N GLU A 148 0.98 -0.64 15.55
CA GLU A 148 1.08 -0.74 16.99
C GLU A 148 1.09 -2.19 17.46
N ARG A 149 0.59 -3.11 16.63
CA ARG A 149 0.45 -4.54 16.96
C ARG A 149 0.90 -5.47 15.80
N PRO A 150 2.13 -5.36 15.28
CA PRO A 150 2.53 -6.03 14.03
C PRO A 150 2.60 -7.57 14.16
N ALA A 151 2.94 -8.06 15.35
CA ALA A 151 2.91 -9.49 15.68
C ALA A 151 1.47 -10.03 15.84
N THR A 152 0.48 -9.15 16.01
CA THR A 152 -0.92 -9.53 16.16
C THR A 152 -1.65 -9.37 14.85
N THR A 153 -1.47 -8.30 14.09
CA THR A 153 -2.28 -8.05 12.88
C THR A 153 -1.97 -9.01 11.74
N GLY A 154 -0.70 -9.35 11.52
CA GLY A 154 -0.31 -10.44 10.61
C GLY A 154 -0.77 -11.84 11.05
N GLY A 155 -0.99 -12.03 12.37
CA GLY A 155 -1.59 -13.23 12.94
C GLY A 155 -3.13 -13.18 13.06
N GLU A 156 -3.73 -11.99 13.07
CA GLU A 156 -5.17 -11.71 13.19
C GLU A 156 -5.87 -11.98 11.86
N GLN A 157 -5.23 -11.61 10.73
CA GLN A 157 -5.74 -11.99 9.40
C GLN A 157 -5.82 -13.51 9.21
N VAL A 158 -4.98 -14.28 9.92
CA VAL A 158 -4.91 -15.75 9.80
C VAL A 158 -5.72 -16.47 10.89
N SER A 159 -5.97 -15.83 12.04
CA SER A 159 -6.68 -16.43 13.18
C SER A 159 -8.07 -15.83 13.42
N GLY A 160 -8.91 -15.85 12.38
CA GLY A 160 -10.32 -15.48 12.51
C GLY A 160 -11.01 -16.21 13.68
N ARG A 161 -11.73 -15.43 14.51
CA ARG A 161 -12.74 -15.86 15.51
C ARG A 161 -12.30 -16.30 16.92
N ARG A 162 -11.08 -16.04 17.39
CA ARG A 162 -10.72 -16.38 18.80
C ARG A 162 -10.62 -15.12 19.69
N LEU A 163 -11.26 -15.18 20.85
CA LEU A 163 -11.02 -14.23 21.94
C LEU A 163 -9.54 -14.32 22.35
N ARG A 164 -8.87 -13.17 22.37
CA ARG A 164 -7.47 -13.03 22.74
C ARG A 164 -7.38 -12.31 24.08
N VAL A 165 -6.51 -12.83 24.94
CA VAL A 165 -6.15 -12.22 26.22
C VAL A 165 -4.64 -11.98 26.20
N THR A 166 -4.23 -10.73 26.35
CA THR A 166 -2.82 -10.33 26.34
C THR A 166 -2.50 -9.66 27.69
N PRO A 167 -1.53 -10.17 28.47
CA PRO A 167 -1.09 -9.49 29.68
C PRO A 167 -0.42 -8.16 29.33
N LEU A 168 -0.65 -7.15 30.17
CA LEU A 168 -0.05 -5.83 30.07
C LEU A 168 0.80 -5.56 31.30
N SER A 169 1.90 -4.83 31.10
CA SER A 169 2.69 -4.25 32.17
C SER A 169 3.41 -3.03 31.67
N GLY A 170 3.56 -2.02 32.51
CA GLY A 170 4.26 -0.81 32.14
C GLY A 170 4.76 -0.02 33.33
N TYR A 171 5.39 1.11 33.03
CA TYR A 171 5.83 2.08 34.03
C TYR A 171 5.46 3.48 33.57
N ASN A 172 4.81 4.22 34.45
CA ASN A 172 4.58 5.64 34.30
C ASN A 172 5.01 6.32 35.60
N GLN A 173 5.69 7.47 35.51
CA GLN A 173 6.19 8.14 36.70
C GLN A 173 5.07 8.57 37.68
N THR A 174 3.88 8.88 37.18
CA THR A 174 2.71 9.27 37.99
C THR A 174 2.00 8.06 38.60
N ARG A 175 2.01 6.90 37.93
CA ARG A 175 1.30 5.67 38.35
C ARG A 175 2.22 4.60 38.97
N GLY A 176 3.53 4.77 38.87
CA GLY A 176 4.52 3.74 39.17
C GLY A 176 4.52 2.59 38.15
N ILE A 177 4.89 1.40 38.62
CA ILE A 177 4.75 0.16 37.85
C ILE A 177 3.27 -0.24 37.90
N PHE A 178 2.71 -0.57 36.75
CA PHE A 178 1.35 -1.06 36.62
C PHE A 178 1.31 -2.39 35.86
N GLY A 179 0.28 -3.18 36.13
CA GLY A 179 0.00 -4.45 35.46
C GLY A 179 -1.44 -4.49 35.00
N GLY A 180 -1.75 -5.35 34.04
CA GLY A 180 -3.08 -5.37 33.45
C GLY A 180 -3.33 -6.48 32.46
N LEU A 181 -4.48 -6.40 31.79
CA LEU A 181 -4.91 -7.30 30.74
C LEU A 181 -5.54 -6.50 29.61
N ASN A 182 -5.29 -6.94 28.38
CA ASN A 182 -6.02 -6.54 27.18
C ASN A 182 -6.81 -7.75 26.66
N LEU A 183 -8.06 -7.51 26.32
CA LEU A 183 -9.01 -8.45 25.77
C LEU A 183 -9.41 -7.93 24.39
N SER A 184 -9.33 -8.77 23.37
CA SER A 184 -9.85 -8.43 22.05
C SER A 184 -10.47 -9.65 21.39
N GLY A 185 -11.52 -9.45 20.61
CA GLY A 185 -12.17 -10.52 19.87
C GLY A 185 -13.24 -10.01 18.93
N ASN A 186 -13.67 -10.88 18.01
CA ASN A 186 -14.75 -10.58 17.08
C ASN A 186 -15.94 -11.53 17.33
N LEU A 187 -17.12 -10.95 17.49
CA LEU A 187 -18.43 -11.60 17.66
C LEU A 187 -19.31 -11.31 16.44
N GLY A 188 -18.91 -11.81 15.27
CA GLY A 188 -19.65 -11.64 14.02
C GLY A 188 -19.31 -10.31 13.34
N ARG A 189 -20.22 -9.33 13.40
CA ARG A 189 -19.99 -7.96 12.87
C ARG A 189 -19.60 -6.95 13.95
N VAL A 190 -19.45 -7.43 15.19
CA VAL A 190 -19.14 -6.61 16.36
C VAL A 190 -17.79 -7.07 16.89
N ASN A 191 -16.86 -6.14 17.10
CA ASN A 191 -15.64 -6.41 17.85
C ASN A 191 -15.87 -6.05 19.31
N ILE A 192 -15.22 -6.80 20.18
CA ILE A 192 -15.17 -6.55 21.62
C ILE A 192 -13.72 -6.27 21.98
N GLN A 193 -13.49 -5.16 22.68
CA GLN A 193 -12.18 -4.80 23.20
C GLN A 193 -12.32 -4.42 24.68
N GLY A 194 -11.32 -4.73 25.48
CA GLY A 194 -11.35 -4.37 26.89
C GLY A 194 -9.97 -4.37 27.51
N ARG A 195 -9.63 -3.30 28.19
CA ARG A 195 -8.34 -3.09 28.84
C ARG A 195 -8.58 -2.83 30.32
N SER A 196 -7.77 -3.43 31.17
CA SER A 196 -7.75 -3.12 32.60
C SER A 196 -6.31 -3.02 33.06
N GLU A 197 -5.97 -1.94 33.76
CA GLU A 197 -4.65 -1.63 34.27
C GLU A 197 -4.75 -1.12 35.69
N ASP A 198 -3.96 -1.70 36.57
CA ASP A 198 -3.93 -1.37 37.99
C ASP A 198 -2.49 -1.06 38.44
N SER A 199 -2.35 -0.08 39.30
CA SER A 199 -1.12 0.23 40.05
C SER A 199 -1.43 0.39 41.54
N ALA A 200 -0.41 0.71 42.34
CA ALA A 200 -0.60 0.95 43.77
C ALA A 200 -1.50 2.17 44.08
N ASP A 201 -1.63 3.11 43.13
CA ASP A 201 -2.28 4.40 43.32
C ASP A 201 -3.20 4.82 42.17
N SER A 202 -3.37 4.00 41.14
CA SER A 202 -4.23 4.28 40.00
C SER A 202 -4.91 3.02 39.46
N GLN A 203 -6.06 3.22 38.81
CA GLN A 203 -6.81 2.19 38.12
C GLN A 203 -7.40 2.76 36.82
N LEU A 204 -7.26 2.01 35.73
CA LEU A 204 -7.81 2.37 34.43
C LEU A 204 -8.47 1.12 33.86
N SER A 205 -9.75 1.20 33.52
CA SER A 205 -10.46 0.10 32.88
C SER A 205 -11.35 0.63 31.78
N ASN A 206 -11.32 -0.02 30.62
CA ASN A 206 -12.22 0.23 29.52
C ASN A 206 -12.80 -1.10 29.00
N LEU A 207 -14.02 -1.05 28.51
CA LEU A 207 -14.67 -2.15 27.81
C LEU A 207 -15.50 -1.52 26.70
N SER A 208 -15.24 -1.91 25.46
CA SER A 208 -15.89 -1.36 24.27
C SER A 208 -16.44 -2.47 23.37
N LEU A 209 -17.53 -2.12 22.70
CA LEU A 209 -18.09 -2.86 21.58
C LEU A 209 -18.05 -1.92 20.38
N ASP A 210 -17.45 -2.35 19.29
CA ASP A 210 -17.37 -1.55 18.06
C ASP A 210 -17.85 -2.34 16.85
N GLY A 211 -18.21 -1.64 15.79
CA GLY A 211 -18.59 -2.24 14.53
C GLY A 211 -18.47 -1.27 13.37
N GLU A 212 -18.24 -1.82 12.20
CA GLU A 212 -18.12 -1.06 10.95
C GLU A 212 -19.47 -0.98 10.22
N LEU A 213 -19.66 0.12 9.49
CA LEU A 213 -20.80 0.38 8.63
C LEU A 213 -20.32 0.39 7.18
N GLU A 214 -21.20 -0.04 6.27
CA GLU A 214 -20.88 -0.11 4.85
C GLU A 214 -20.53 1.28 4.27
N ALA A 215 -19.58 1.28 3.34
CA ALA A 215 -19.15 2.48 2.62
C ALA A 215 -20.34 3.11 1.86
N THR A 216 -20.38 4.45 1.82
CA THR A 216 -21.38 5.19 1.03
C THR A 216 -20.70 6.26 0.19
N LYS A 217 -21.49 7.04 -0.56
CA LYS A 217 -20.95 8.21 -1.29
C LYS A 217 -20.38 9.31 -0.38
N PHE A 218 -20.70 9.30 0.91
CA PHE A 218 -20.28 10.33 1.87
C PHE A 218 -19.06 9.91 2.70
N TRP A 219 -18.84 8.61 2.90
CA TRP A 219 -17.73 8.07 3.68
C TRP A 219 -17.20 6.79 3.05
N ASN A 220 -15.88 6.60 3.13
CA ASN A 220 -15.21 5.37 2.75
C ASN A 220 -15.39 4.30 3.82
N ASN A 221 -15.30 4.68 5.10
CA ASN A 221 -15.60 3.83 6.24
C ASN A 221 -16.29 4.70 7.31
N ALA A 222 -17.23 4.09 8.03
CA ALA A 222 -17.83 4.66 9.22
C ALA A 222 -17.93 3.57 10.27
N SER A 223 -17.63 3.90 11.52
CA SER A 223 -17.71 2.98 12.64
C SER A 223 -18.55 3.56 13.77
N TRP A 224 -19.07 2.67 14.60
CA TRP A 224 -19.71 3.02 15.86
C TRP A 224 -19.00 2.29 16.99
N ASN A 225 -19.03 2.90 18.17
CA ASN A 225 -18.45 2.33 19.38
C ASN A 225 -19.36 2.61 20.58
N LEU A 226 -19.57 1.61 21.41
CA LEU A 226 -20.25 1.70 22.69
C LEU A 226 -19.31 1.19 23.78
N GLY A 227 -18.88 2.06 24.67
CA GLY A 227 -17.89 1.75 25.69
C GLY A 227 -18.30 2.15 27.09
N PHE A 228 -17.69 1.50 28.07
CA PHE A 228 -17.64 1.91 29.46
C PHE A 228 -16.18 2.19 29.82
N VAL A 229 -15.95 3.33 30.47
CA VAL A 229 -14.62 3.79 30.87
C VAL A 229 -14.65 4.10 32.36
N TYR A 230 -13.68 3.58 33.09
CA TYR A 230 -13.44 3.85 34.50
C TYR A 230 -12.00 4.27 34.73
N TRP A 231 -11.79 5.48 35.24
CA TRP A 231 -10.48 6.03 35.54
C TRP A 231 -10.40 6.42 37.02
N ASP A 232 -9.28 6.11 37.66
CA ASP A 232 -8.88 6.58 38.98
C ASP A 232 -7.40 6.97 38.92
N MET A 233 -7.09 8.27 38.83
CA MET A 233 -5.73 8.75 38.58
C MET A 233 -5.32 9.89 39.52
N PRO A 234 -4.07 9.91 40.00
CA PRO A 234 -3.53 11.04 40.75
C PRO A 234 -3.14 12.21 39.83
N ALA A 235 -3.31 13.43 40.32
CA ALA A 235 -3.00 14.68 39.63
C ALA A 235 -2.47 15.72 40.62
N GLY A 236 -1.16 15.76 40.78
CA GLY A 236 -0.54 16.59 41.83
C GLY A 236 -0.92 16.09 43.22
N GLY A 237 -1.52 16.97 44.02
CA GLY A 237 -2.11 16.65 45.32
C GLY A 237 -3.59 16.22 45.25
N ALA A 238 -4.19 16.16 44.05
CA ALA A 238 -5.57 15.72 43.85
C ALA A 238 -5.64 14.30 43.29
N ARG A 239 -6.83 13.72 43.35
CA ARG A 239 -7.15 12.42 42.74
C ARG A 239 -8.51 12.50 42.06
N PHE A 240 -8.56 12.03 40.82
CA PHE A 240 -9.77 12.04 39.99
C PHE A 240 -10.27 10.62 39.82
N LYS A 241 -11.58 10.45 39.97
CA LYS A 241 -12.28 9.22 39.63
C LYS A 241 -13.39 9.54 38.66
N GLU A 242 -13.52 8.74 37.63
CA GLU A 242 -14.56 8.88 36.63
C GLU A 242 -15.07 7.50 36.24
N GLY A 243 -16.38 7.37 36.14
CA GLY A 243 -17.02 6.22 35.50
C GLY A 243 -18.05 6.72 34.51
N LYS A 244 -17.89 6.41 33.22
CA LYS A 244 -18.79 6.87 32.17
C LYS A 244 -19.09 5.81 31.12
N LEU A 245 -20.29 5.90 30.57
CA LEU A 245 -20.71 5.23 29.36
C LEU A 245 -20.54 6.19 28.18
N VAL A 246 -20.01 5.70 27.07
CA VAL A 246 -19.69 6.46 25.87
C VAL A 246 -20.33 5.77 24.68
N GLY A 247 -21.16 6.50 23.93
CA GLY A 247 -21.65 6.08 22.62
C GLY A 247 -21.08 6.99 21.54
N ARG A 248 -20.50 6.42 20.49
CA ARG A 248 -19.71 7.16 19.51
C ARG A 248 -20.00 6.71 18.08
N PHE A 249 -19.84 7.65 17.16
CA PHE A 249 -19.80 7.45 15.73
C PHE A 249 -18.59 8.21 15.15
N SER A 250 -17.82 7.56 14.28
CA SER A 250 -16.76 8.18 13.49
C SER A 250 -16.91 7.79 12.02
N ALA A 251 -16.48 8.66 11.12
CA ALA A 251 -16.46 8.40 9.70
C ALA A 251 -15.34 9.18 9.02
N PHE A 252 -14.85 8.65 7.90
CA PHE A 252 -13.90 9.35 7.05
C PHE A 252 -14.21 9.17 5.58
N THR A 253 -13.81 10.15 4.78
CA THR A 253 -14.08 10.21 3.35
C THR A 253 -13.10 9.40 2.52
N GLN A 254 -13.42 9.19 1.24
CA GLN A 254 -12.40 8.75 0.28
C GLN A 254 -11.29 9.81 0.13
N GLU A 255 -10.13 9.38 -0.35
CA GLU A 255 -9.02 10.29 -0.66
C GLU A 255 -9.38 11.15 -1.88
N PHE A 256 -9.42 12.48 -1.70
CA PHE A 256 -9.94 13.38 -2.76
C PHE A 256 -8.87 14.03 -3.65
N THR A 257 -7.58 13.73 -3.46
CA THR A 257 -6.50 14.42 -4.21
C THR A 257 -5.29 13.52 -4.42
N GLY A 258 -4.41 13.86 -5.37
CA GLY A 258 -3.09 13.22 -5.52
C GLY A 258 -2.15 13.42 -4.32
N SER A 259 -2.58 14.16 -3.29
CA SER A 259 -1.89 14.31 -2.00
C SER A 259 -2.45 13.41 -0.90
N HIS A 260 -3.32 12.44 -1.24
CA HIS A 260 -3.89 11.46 -0.33
C HIS A 260 -4.53 12.12 0.90
N VAL A 261 -5.40 13.11 0.64
CA VAL A 261 -6.08 13.89 1.68
C VAL A 261 -7.41 13.26 2.01
N MET A 262 -7.64 12.98 3.29
CA MET A 262 -8.87 12.41 3.84
C MET A 262 -9.48 13.37 4.87
N PHE A 263 -10.81 13.51 4.83
CA PHE A 263 -11.56 14.23 5.86
C PHE A 263 -12.16 13.24 6.85
N ARG A 264 -12.16 13.63 8.12
CA ARG A 264 -12.66 12.82 9.24
C ARG A 264 -13.63 13.62 10.06
N TYR A 265 -14.66 12.96 10.54
CA TYR A 265 -15.61 13.59 11.43
C TYR A 265 -16.28 12.54 12.31
N GLY A 266 -16.73 12.98 13.47
CA GLY A 266 -17.46 12.11 14.37
C GLY A 266 -18.12 12.87 15.50
N ALA A 267 -18.90 12.11 16.27
CA ALA A 267 -19.56 12.60 17.46
C ALA A 267 -19.53 11.53 18.54
N ALA A 268 -19.53 11.96 19.79
CA ALA A 268 -19.66 11.08 20.95
C ALA A 268 -20.62 11.67 21.97
N LEU A 269 -21.41 10.81 22.60
CA LEU A 269 -22.27 11.10 23.73
C LEU A 269 -21.69 10.38 24.95
N GLU A 270 -21.43 11.13 26.01
CA GLU A 270 -20.90 10.61 27.26
C GLU A 270 -21.90 10.85 28.39
N GLY A 271 -22.03 9.89 29.29
CA GLY A 271 -22.85 10.01 30.49
C GLY A 271 -22.28 9.18 31.62
N GLY A 272 -22.20 9.75 32.81
CA GLY A 272 -21.54 9.08 33.93
C GLY A 272 -21.46 9.92 35.19
N HIS A 273 -20.43 9.64 35.95
CA HIS A 273 -20.21 10.20 37.27
C HIS A 273 -18.74 10.50 37.49
N GLN A 274 -18.44 11.68 38.02
CA GLN A 274 -17.08 12.15 38.25
C GLN A 274 -16.92 12.55 39.72
N GLN A 275 -15.79 12.14 40.30
CA GLN A 275 -15.39 12.46 41.65
C GLN A 275 -13.98 13.04 41.64
N ALA A 276 -13.73 14.01 42.51
CA ALA A 276 -12.40 14.51 42.76
C ALA A 276 -12.19 14.70 44.26
N SER A 277 -11.03 14.26 44.75
CA SER A 277 -10.60 14.55 46.12
C SER A 277 -9.38 15.46 46.07
N TYR A 278 -9.43 16.54 46.85
CA TYR A 278 -8.33 17.48 47.01
C TYR A 278 -8.25 17.93 48.48
N PRO A 279 -7.07 17.92 49.13
CA PRO A 279 -6.93 18.27 50.56
C PRO A 279 -7.44 19.67 50.92
N SER A 280 -7.50 20.57 49.94
CA SER A 280 -7.88 21.98 50.12
C SER A 280 -8.92 22.41 49.08
N ALA A 281 -9.95 21.59 48.85
CA ALA A 281 -10.99 21.91 47.86
C ALA A 281 -11.65 23.26 48.22
N SER A 282 -11.52 24.25 47.34
CA SER A 282 -12.32 25.48 47.44
C SER A 282 -13.80 25.13 47.25
N ALA A 283 -14.71 25.92 47.83
CA ALA A 283 -16.16 25.71 47.74
C ALA A 283 -16.72 25.71 46.31
N GLU A 284 -15.90 26.10 45.32
CA GLU A 284 -16.26 26.17 43.89
C GLU A 284 -15.99 24.87 43.13
N LEU A 285 -15.22 23.93 43.69
CA LEU A 285 -14.96 22.63 43.08
C LEU A 285 -16.01 21.65 43.59
N THR A 286 -16.85 21.10 42.70
CA THR A 286 -17.77 20.03 43.07
C THR A 286 -16.99 18.71 43.10
N PRO A 287 -16.72 18.12 44.27
CA PRO A 287 -15.92 16.90 44.36
C PRO A 287 -16.68 15.65 43.93
N ASP A 288 -17.99 15.78 43.66
CA ASP A 288 -18.89 14.68 43.32
C ASP A 288 -20.03 15.20 42.45
N SER A 289 -20.07 14.81 41.17
CA SER A 289 -21.10 15.29 40.24
C SER A 289 -21.45 14.26 39.19
N GLY A 290 -22.74 14.20 38.84
CA GLY A 290 -23.16 13.60 37.58
C GLY A 290 -22.50 14.33 36.42
N TYR A 291 -22.26 13.63 35.32
CA TYR A 291 -21.57 14.15 34.15
C TYR A 291 -22.29 13.71 32.88
N GLY A 292 -22.50 14.64 31.97
CA GLY A 292 -22.93 14.35 30.61
C GLY A 292 -22.22 15.26 29.62
N SER A 293 -21.84 14.73 28.46
CA SER A 293 -21.28 15.56 27.41
C SER A 293 -21.63 15.09 26.01
N LEU A 294 -21.66 16.06 25.10
CA LEU A 294 -21.77 15.86 23.67
C LEU A 294 -20.50 16.40 23.01
N LYS A 295 -19.75 15.52 22.37
CA LYS A 295 -18.51 15.82 21.67
C LYS A 295 -18.71 15.75 20.16
N PHE A 296 -18.14 16.71 19.46
CA PHE A 296 -18.03 16.75 18.01
C PHE A 296 -16.56 16.93 17.66
N TYR A 297 -16.11 16.26 16.62
CA TYR A 297 -14.73 16.39 16.17
C TYR A 297 -14.67 16.25 14.65
N VAL A 298 -13.77 17.02 14.05
CA VAL A 298 -13.53 17.05 12.61
C VAL A 298 -12.03 17.21 12.37
N GLY A 299 -11.53 16.59 11.32
CA GLY A 299 -10.13 16.69 10.97
C GLY A 299 -9.85 16.38 9.52
N VAL A 300 -8.62 16.69 9.13
CA VAL A 300 -8.06 16.36 7.84
C VAL A 300 -6.69 15.77 8.06
N THR A 301 -6.40 14.68 7.35
CA THR A 301 -5.06 14.09 7.28
C THR A 301 -4.64 14.05 5.82
N GLY A 302 -3.35 14.21 5.55
CA GLY A 302 -2.82 14.13 4.20
C GLY A 302 -1.37 13.69 4.18
N ARG A 303 -0.99 12.94 3.14
CA ARG A 303 0.37 12.40 2.96
C ARG A 303 0.96 12.80 1.60
N PRO A 304 1.29 14.08 1.39
CA PRO A 304 1.98 14.49 0.18
C PRO A 304 3.43 13.96 0.16
N ARG A 305 3.66 12.85 -0.54
CA ARG A 305 4.99 12.24 -0.74
C ARG A 305 5.67 11.89 0.60
N LEU A 306 6.78 12.57 0.91
CA LEU A 306 7.63 12.35 2.08
C LEU A 306 7.21 13.20 3.29
N SER A 307 5.97 13.70 3.27
CA SER A 307 5.43 14.53 4.33
C SER A 307 4.03 14.04 4.67
N ALA A 308 3.69 14.12 5.95
CA ALA A 308 2.36 13.89 6.45
C ALA A 308 1.92 15.12 7.25
N PHE A 309 0.64 15.47 7.18
CA PHE A 309 0.07 16.50 8.01
C PHE A 309 -1.27 16.03 8.59
N SER A 310 -1.61 16.57 9.75
CA SER A 310 -2.93 16.46 10.36
C SER A 310 -3.37 17.83 10.84
N ALA A 311 -4.66 18.12 10.71
CA ALA A 311 -5.29 19.24 11.37
C ALA A 311 -6.64 18.79 11.91
N SER A 312 -6.92 19.08 13.16
CA SER A 312 -8.08 18.55 13.87
C SER A 312 -8.66 19.58 14.82
N TYR A 313 -9.97 19.54 14.96
CA TYR A 313 -10.73 20.41 15.85
C TYR A 313 -11.76 19.60 16.62
N GLY A 314 -11.81 19.80 17.94
CA GLY A 314 -12.78 19.19 18.83
C GLY A 314 -13.62 20.24 19.54
N LEU A 315 -14.91 19.93 19.70
CA LEU A 315 -15.87 20.71 20.47
C LEU A 315 -16.59 19.77 21.45
N GLN A 316 -16.59 20.09 22.73
CA GLN A 316 -17.36 19.39 23.75
C GLN A 316 -18.31 20.37 24.44
N LEU A 317 -19.56 19.94 24.56
CA LEU A 317 -20.61 20.59 25.33
C LEU A 317 -20.89 19.71 26.53
N GLY A 318 -20.57 20.17 27.74
CA GLY A 318 -20.68 19.35 28.95
C GLY A 318 -21.53 19.99 30.04
N ASP A 319 -22.22 19.15 30.80
CA ASP A 319 -23.11 19.53 31.89
C ASP A 319 -22.87 18.62 33.12
N THR A 320 -23.09 19.18 34.31
CA THR A 320 -23.11 18.46 35.58
C THR A 320 -24.52 18.15 36.09
N PHE A 321 -25.55 18.52 35.31
CA PHE A 321 -26.98 18.40 35.61
C PHE A 321 -27.42 19.13 36.87
N ARG A 322 -26.66 20.14 37.31
CA ARG A 322 -26.99 21.01 38.42
C ARG A 322 -27.61 22.29 37.87
N SER A 323 -28.79 22.66 38.36
CA SER A 323 -29.56 23.82 37.86
C SER A 323 -28.81 25.15 37.87
N ASP A 324 -27.83 25.28 38.76
CA ASP A 324 -27.13 26.53 39.03
C ASP A 324 -25.78 26.63 38.31
N ILE A 325 -25.41 25.59 37.55
CA ILE A 325 -24.14 25.52 36.83
C ILE A 325 -24.41 25.62 35.32
N PRO A 326 -23.85 26.62 34.61
CA PRO A 326 -24.01 26.70 33.17
C PRO A 326 -23.28 25.55 32.46
N LEU A 327 -23.83 25.12 31.33
CA LEU A 327 -23.17 24.25 30.35
C LEU A 327 -21.80 24.83 29.98
N PHE A 328 -20.74 24.03 30.08
CA PHE A 328 -19.42 24.45 29.65
C PHE A 328 -19.13 24.04 28.20
N LYS A 329 -18.21 24.77 27.56
CA LYS A 329 -17.78 24.49 26.18
C LYS A 329 -16.28 24.34 26.12
N LYS A 330 -15.79 23.19 25.67
CA LYS A 330 -14.36 22.91 25.51
C LYS A 330 -14.03 22.81 24.03
N HIS A 331 -13.05 23.60 23.61
CA HIS A 331 -12.52 23.68 22.26
C HIS A 331 -11.11 23.11 22.24
N LEU A 332 -10.79 22.33 21.23
CA LEU A 332 -9.47 21.75 21.02
C LEU A 332 -9.03 21.96 19.57
N VAL A 333 -7.76 22.28 19.38
CA VAL A 333 -7.09 22.35 18.08
C VAL A 333 -5.83 21.50 18.17
N ASP A 334 -5.61 20.67 17.15
CA ASP A 334 -4.40 19.86 17.01
C ASP A 334 -3.90 19.94 15.57
N LEU A 335 -2.61 20.25 15.42
CA LEU A 335 -1.93 20.38 14.15
C LEU A 335 -0.66 19.53 14.20
N GLY A 336 -0.57 18.53 13.33
CA GLY A 336 0.60 17.67 13.18
C GLY A 336 1.27 17.88 11.82
N TYR A 337 2.60 17.83 11.80
CA TYR A 337 3.37 17.80 10.56
C TYR A 337 4.62 16.94 10.73
N ASN A 338 4.77 15.95 9.85
CA ASN A 338 5.94 15.08 9.77
C ASN A 338 6.58 15.20 8.38
N ARG A 339 7.91 15.23 8.30
CA ARG A 339 8.65 15.24 7.03
C ARG A 339 9.96 14.50 7.14
N SER A 340 10.19 13.61 6.18
CA SER A 340 11.49 12.98 5.96
C SER A 340 12.23 13.68 4.82
N PHE A 341 13.49 14.04 5.07
CA PHE A 341 14.39 14.61 4.08
C PHE A 341 15.44 13.57 3.70
N PHE A 342 15.40 13.14 2.43
CA PHE A 342 16.38 12.26 1.82
C PHE A 342 17.25 13.04 0.83
N SER A 343 18.46 12.57 0.57
CA SER A 343 19.35 13.17 -0.43
C SER A 343 18.86 12.95 -1.87
N ARG A 344 17.94 12.01 -2.09
CA ARG A 344 17.40 11.64 -3.39
C ARG A 344 16.00 12.24 -3.57
N LYS A 345 15.67 12.63 -4.82
CA LYS A 345 14.31 13.02 -5.19
C LYS A 345 13.43 11.76 -5.29
N PRO A 346 12.23 11.75 -4.67
CA PRO A 346 11.28 10.64 -4.82
C PRO A 346 10.89 10.47 -6.29
N LEU A 347 10.64 9.23 -6.70
CA LEU A 347 10.24 8.89 -8.06
C LEU A 347 8.88 9.53 -8.42
N GLY A 348 8.72 9.94 -9.68
CA GLY A 348 7.41 10.30 -10.22
C GLY A 348 6.51 9.08 -10.47
N ASP A 349 5.20 9.31 -10.59
CA ASP A 349 4.19 8.25 -10.79
C ASP A 349 4.49 7.33 -11.98
N ARG A 350 5.18 7.85 -13.00
CA ARG A 350 5.44 7.21 -14.29
C ARG A 350 6.94 7.08 -14.60
N GLU A 351 7.79 7.45 -13.66
CA GLU A 351 9.24 7.40 -13.85
C GLU A 351 9.73 5.98 -13.55
N ASP A 352 10.41 5.32 -14.47
CA ASP A 352 11.00 4.01 -14.18
C ASP A 352 11.94 4.06 -12.96
N PHE A 353 12.06 2.94 -12.23
CA PHE A 353 13.12 2.76 -11.24
C PHE A 353 14.49 2.93 -11.91
N LYS A 354 15.14 4.06 -11.65
CA LYS A 354 16.44 4.44 -12.25
C LYS A 354 17.55 4.49 -11.21
N GLY A 355 18.79 4.27 -11.68
CA GLY A 355 20.00 4.44 -10.89
C GLY A 355 20.47 3.19 -10.14
N SER A 356 21.70 3.24 -9.65
CA SER A 356 22.24 2.21 -8.75
C SER A 356 21.51 2.31 -7.41
N LEU A 357 20.98 1.18 -6.94
CA LEU A 357 20.45 1.08 -5.59
C LEU A 357 21.62 1.26 -4.62
N SER A 358 21.43 2.03 -3.56
CA SER A 358 22.49 2.25 -2.57
C SER A 358 22.69 0.97 -1.77
N SER A 359 23.90 0.41 -1.82
CA SER A 359 24.33 -0.65 -0.90
C SER A 359 24.69 -0.13 0.50
N GLY A 360 24.71 1.20 0.67
CA GLY A 360 24.91 1.90 1.93
C GLY A 360 23.60 2.26 2.62
N VAL A 361 23.70 2.61 3.91
CA VAL A 361 22.57 3.02 4.76
C VAL A 361 21.78 4.15 4.11
N HIS A 362 20.46 4.02 4.05
CA HIS A 362 19.58 5.10 3.64
C HIS A 362 19.52 6.11 4.79
N ARG A 363 20.10 7.29 4.56
CA ARG A 363 20.16 8.38 5.54
C ARG A 363 18.99 9.32 5.33
N ALA A 364 18.20 9.51 6.37
CA ALA A 364 17.09 10.45 6.41
C ALA A 364 17.26 11.41 7.58
N LEU A 365 16.90 12.68 7.38
CA LEU A 365 16.60 13.60 8.47
C LEU A 365 15.08 13.64 8.62
N GLY A 366 14.56 13.17 9.75
CA GLY A 366 13.15 13.24 10.11
C GLY A 366 12.86 14.49 10.94
N LEU A 367 11.77 15.18 10.62
CA LEU A 367 11.20 16.29 11.38
C LEU A 367 9.76 15.93 11.73
N GLU A 368 9.47 15.80 13.02
CA GLU A 368 8.10 15.68 13.53
C GLU A 368 7.79 16.93 14.34
N THR A 369 6.63 17.53 14.07
CA THR A 369 6.13 18.68 14.82
C THR A 369 4.66 18.45 15.16
N ARG A 370 4.26 18.88 16.35
CA ARG A 370 2.88 18.85 16.80
C ARG A 370 2.57 20.10 17.59
N PHE A 371 1.46 20.74 17.32
CA PHE A 371 0.95 21.88 18.06
C PHE A 371 -0.47 21.58 18.52
N THR A 372 -0.73 21.74 19.80
CA THR A 372 -2.06 21.58 20.37
C THR A 372 -2.45 22.81 21.16
N ALA A 373 -3.74 23.12 21.20
CA ALA A 373 -4.28 24.18 22.02
C ALA A 373 -5.70 23.87 22.45
N GLY A 374 -6.08 24.38 23.63
CA GLY A 374 -7.42 24.20 24.16
C GLY A 374 -7.94 25.42 24.91
N LEU A 375 -9.27 25.55 24.90
CA LEU A 375 -10.00 26.60 25.59
C LEU A 375 -11.30 26.03 26.15
N ILE A 376 -11.54 26.25 27.44
CA ILE A 376 -12.81 26.02 28.10
C ILE A 376 -13.48 27.36 28.38
N GLN A 377 -14.66 27.54 27.83
CA GLN A 377 -15.58 28.64 28.15
C GLN A 377 -16.44 28.21 29.34
N ASP A 378 -16.78 29.17 30.21
CA ASP A 378 -17.61 28.94 31.40
C ASP A 378 -17.00 27.96 32.43
N ALA A 379 -15.70 28.14 32.70
CA ALA A 379 -14.90 27.22 33.52
C ALA A 379 -15.31 27.07 35.00
N GLN A 380 -16.21 27.91 35.51
CA GLN A 380 -16.61 27.92 36.92
C GLN A 380 -17.34 26.65 37.35
N GLY A 381 -18.03 25.97 36.42
CA GLY A 381 -18.79 24.75 36.69
C GLY A 381 -18.22 23.48 36.09
N VAL A 382 -17.04 23.58 35.46
CA VAL A 382 -16.40 22.44 34.79
C VAL A 382 -15.89 21.47 35.86
N PRO A 383 -16.29 20.19 35.81
CA PRO A 383 -15.71 19.17 36.66
C PRO A 383 -14.19 19.16 36.56
N LEU A 384 -13.54 18.84 37.66
CA LEU A 384 -12.10 18.91 37.72
C LEU A 384 -11.43 17.95 36.73
N ALA A 385 -12.02 16.79 36.47
CA ALA A 385 -11.57 15.82 35.46
C ALA A 385 -11.60 16.37 34.02
N GLU A 386 -12.44 17.38 33.75
CA GLU A 386 -12.59 17.98 32.41
C GLU A 386 -11.70 19.21 32.19
N ARG A 387 -11.06 19.71 33.25
CA ARG A 387 -10.10 20.81 33.17
C ARG A 387 -8.81 20.36 32.51
N PHE A 388 -8.07 21.33 31.97
CA PHE A 388 -6.80 21.01 31.33
C PHE A 388 -5.70 20.74 32.32
N PHE A 389 -5.04 19.60 32.13
CA PHE A 389 -3.78 19.27 32.75
C PHE A 389 -2.72 19.09 31.67
N GLY A 390 -1.57 18.57 32.05
CA GLY A 390 -0.59 18.12 31.09
C GLY A 390 0.52 17.29 31.71
N GLY A 391 1.38 16.79 30.84
CA GLY A 391 2.48 15.91 31.20
C GLY A 391 2.91 15.06 30.02
N ASN A 392 3.55 13.93 30.34
CA ASN A 392 4.17 13.04 29.37
C ASN A 392 3.25 11.90 28.88
N GLN A 393 1.95 12.01 29.14
CA GLN A 393 0.93 11.12 28.59
C GLN A 393 -0.04 11.92 27.73
N ILE A 394 -0.48 11.31 26.63
CA ILE A 394 -1.49 11.88 25.76
C ILE A 394 -2.83 11.28 26.20
N HIS A 395 -3.76 12.14 26.61
CA HIS A 395 -5.14 11.76 26.85
C HIS A 395 -5.95 12.05 25.58
N PRO A 396 -6.66 11.05 25.02
CA PRO A 396 -7.46 11.27 23.84
C PRO A 396 -8.75 12.03 24.19
N PHE A 397 -9.15 12.96 23.33
CA PHE A 397 -10.40 13.72 23.49
C PHE A 397 -11.63 12.83 23.46
N VAL A 398 -11.59 11.78 22.65
CA VAL A 398 -12.55 10.71 22.61
C VAL A 398 -11.75 9.41 22.62
N GLU A 399 -12.07 8.50 23.53
CA GLU A 399 -11.47 7.17 23.56
C GLU A 399 -11.75 6.49 22.22
N ASP A 400 -10.68 6.28 21.47
CA ASP A 400 -10.69 5.71 20.13
C ASP A 400 -9.67 4.59 20.07
N ASP A 401 -10.03 3.49 19.40
CA ASP A 401 -9.07 2.49 18.95
C ASP A 401 -8.51 2.88 17.56
N ASP A 402 -9.10 3.86 16.86
CA ASP A 402 -8.55 4.40 15.61
C ASP A 402 -7.29 5.24 15.88
N SER A 403 -6.37 5.27 14.91
CA SER A 403 -5.11 6.02 14.97
C SER A 403 -5.24 7.55 14.95
N TRP A 404 -6.47 8.08 14.97
CA TRP A 404 -6.71 9.51 14.95
C TRP A 404 -6.87 10.09 16.36
N VAL A 405 -5.75 10.27 17.05
CA VAL A 405 -5.77 10.82 18.41
C VAL A 405 -5.79 12.34 18.38
N LEU A 406 -6.90 12.96 18.82
CA LEU A 406 -6.98 14.38 19.17
C LEU A 406 -6.66 14.56 20.66
N PRO A 407 -5.53 15.17 21.06
CA PRO A 407 -5.17 15.31 22.47
C PRO A 407 -6.13 16.25 23.22
N SER A 408 -6.57 15.85 24.41
CA SER A 408 -7.41 16.67 25.29
C SER A 408 -6.62 17.68 26.12
N ASP A 409 -5.31 17.47 26.28
CA ASP A 409 -4.46 18.12 27.28
C ASP A 409 -3.07 18.51 26.75
N ALA A 410 -2.33 19.29 27.54
CA ALA A 410 -1.01 19.79 27.15
C ALA A 410 0.04 18.68 27.24
N PHE A 411 0.67 18.33 26.12
CA PHE A 411 1.72 17.32 26.09
C PHE A 411 3.13 17.91 26.24
N ILE A 412 3.91 17.40 27.18
CA ILE A 412 5.32 17.73 27.41
C ILE A 412 6.06 16.54 28.03
N ARG A 413 7.12 16.07 27.36
CA ARG A 413 7.78 14.81 27.74
C ARG A 413 8.55 14.89 29.05
N SER A 414 8.97 16.08 29.48
CA SER A 414 9.81 16.30 30.67
C SER A 414 9.04 16.36 31.99
N ILE A 415 7.71 16.45 31.95
CA ILE A 415 6.85 16.58 33.13
C ILE A 415 5.95 15.33 33.21
N PRO A 416 5.81 14.68 34.39
CA PRO A 416 4.94 13.52 34.52
C PRO A 416 3.47 13.83 34.24
N GLU A 417 2.71 12.82 33.82
CA GLU A 417 1.25 12.85 33.65
C GLU A 417 0.55 13.60 34.80
N ASN A 418 -0.38 14.48 34.42
CA ASN A 418 -1.21 15.28 35.32
C ASN A 418 -0.45 16.14 36.36
N ARG A 419 0.82 16.50 36.09
CA ARG A 419 1.59 17.42 36.95
C ARG A 419 1.60 18.85 36.42
N LEU A 420 1.49 19.04 35.11
CA LEU A 420 1.32 20.38 34.55
C LEU A 420 -0.11 20.86 34.84
N GLY A 421 -0.25 22.03 35.47
CA GLY A 421 -1.54 22.54 35.94
C GLY A 421 -2.00 22.01 37.30
N ALA A 422 -1.16 21.21 37.98
CA ALA A 422 -1.47 20.64 39.29
C ALA A 422 -0.66 21.29 40.44
N VAL A 423 -0.74 22.62 40.60
CA VAL A 423 -0.01 23.36 41.65
C VAL A 423 -0.74 23.29 42.99
N GLU A 424 -0.04 22.91 44.05
CA GLU A 424 -0.58 22.81 45.42
C GLU A 424 -1.06 24.17 46.00
N ALA A 425 -0.49 25.29 45.55
CA ALA A 425 -0.80 26.64 46.02
C ALA A 425 -1.64 27.48 45.03
N GLY A 426 -2.13 26.89 43.93
CA GLY A 426 -2.85 27.59 42.86
C GLY A 426 -4.21 26.99 42.51
N SER A 427 -4.85 27.50 41.47
CA SER A 427 -6.02 26.85 40.87
C SER A 427 -5.61 25.53 40.24
N LEU A 428 -6.37 24.48 40.56
CA LEU A 428 -6.13 23.14 40.05
C LEU A 428 -6.83 22.96 38.69
N GLY A 429 -6.05 22.58 37.68
CA GLY A 429 -6.51 22.47 36.29
C GLY A 429 -6.76 23.83 35.64
N GLY A 430 -6.25 23.99 34.42
CA GLY A 430 -6.44 25.21 33.62
C GLY A 430 -7.75 25.22 32.85
N SER A 431 -8.17 26.41 32.43
CA SER A 431 -9.23 26.59 31.44
C SER A 431 -8.67 26.81 30.02
N ARG A 432 -7.35 26.91 29.87
CA ARG A 432 -6.67 27.05 28.59
C ARG A 432 -5.35 26.32 28.61
N PHE A 433 -4.93 25.85 27.44
CA PHE A 433 -3.58 25.35 27.26
C PHE A 433 -3.06 25.56 25.84
N TYR A 434 -1.75 25.45 25.70
CA TYR A 434 -1.11 25.12 24.43
C TYR A 434 0.09 24.21 24.66
N SER A 435 0.42 23.37 23.68
CA SER A 435 1.71 22.69 23.60
C SER A 435 2.27 22.73 22.19
N ALA A 436 3.59 22.72 22.08
CA ALA A 436 4.33 22.58 20.84
C ALA A 436 5.46 21.58 21.06
N ASN A 437 5.51 20.54 20.25
CA ASN A 437 6.46 19.44 20.38
C ASN A 437 7.19 19.27 19.06
N VAL A 438 8.51 19.19 19.11
CA VAL A 438 9.38 19.01 17.96
C VAL A 438 10.30 17.82 18.24
N THR A 439 10.41 16.92 17.28
CA THR A 439 11.37 15.82 17.26
C THR A 439 12.18 15.91 15.98
N LEU A 440 13.49 15.92 16.10
CA LEU A 440 14.42 15.77 15.00
C LEU A 440 15.11 14.42 15.12
N SER A 441 15.15 13.63 14.06
CA SER A 441 15.87 12.36 14.01
C SER A 441 16.79 12.32 12.80
N PHE A 442 17.97 11.72 12.94
CA PHE A 442 18.91 11.57 11.82
C PHE A 442 19.43 10.15 11.75
N THR A 443 19.10 9.41 10.69
CA THR A 443 19.58 8.03 10.51
C THR A 443 21.08 8.00 10.27
N ALA A 444 21.83 7.65 11.32
CA ALA A 444 23.28 7.68 11.31
C ALA A 444 23.88 6.32 10.92
N TRP A 445 23.25 5.22 11.35
CA TRP A 445 23.70 3.85 11.09
C TRP A 445 22.52 2.96 10.69
N GLY A 446 22.82 1.85 10.03
CA GLY A 446 21.81 0.87 9.63
C GLY A 446 22.33 -0.13 8.61
N ARG A 447 21.40 -0.89 8.03
CA ARG A 447 21.65 -1.77 6.88
C ARG A 447 20.46 -1.66 5.92
N PRO A 448 20.67 -1.37 4.62
CA PRO A 448 19.57 -1.27 3.66
C PRO A 448 18.82 -2.60 3.55
N PHE A 449 17.53 -2.52 3.22
CA PHE A 449 16.70 -3.72 3.00
C PHE A 449 17.20 -4.54 1.83
N ILE A 450 17.62 -3.86 0.75
CA ILE A 450 18.13 -4.53 -0.44
C ILE A 450 19.53 -5.11 -0.17
N PRO A 451 19.74 -6.42 -0.42
CA PRO A 451 21.07 -7.03 -0.42
C PRO A 451 22.04 -6.32 -1.38
N LYS A 452 23.32 -6.30 -1.03
CA LYS A 452 24.34 -5.58 -1.83
C LYS A 452 24.47 -6.17 -3.23
N GLU A 453 24.17 -7.46 -3.37
CA GLU A 453 24.23 -8.23 -4.60
C GLU A 453 23.22 -7.72 -5.64
N LEU A 454 22.02 -7.31 -5.21
CA LEU A 454 21.01 -6.69 -6.08
C LEU A 454 21.32 -5.21 -6.36
N ALA A 455 22.05 -4.56 -5.46
CA ALA A 455 22.42 -3.15 -5.56
C ALA A 455 23.68 -2.90 -6.41
N MET A 456 24.61 -3.85 -6.43
CA MET A 456 25.89 -3.81 -7.15
C MET A 456 25.74 -4.20 -8.63
N VAL A 457 24.93 -3.46 -9.37
CA VAL A 457 25.16 -3.36 -10.82
C VAL A 457 26.32 -2.37 -10.98
N ARG A 458 27.40 -2.78 -11.68
CA ARG A 458 28.62 -1.97 -11.89
C ARG A 458 28.25 -0.51 -12.20
N ALA A 459 28.49 0.36 -11.22
CA ALA A 459 28.23 1.79 -11.31
C ALA A 459 29.09 2.37 -12.44
N GLY A 460 28.48 2.56 -13.61
CA GLY A 460 29.18 3.01 -14.81
C GLY A 460 28.29 3.11 -16.06
N SER A 461 27.16 2.40 -16.14
CA SER A 461 26.24 2.57 -17.28
C SER A 461 25.26 3.73 -17.03
N THR A 462 25.45 4.85 -17.72
CA THR A 462 24.46 5.94 -17.83
C THR A 462 23.28 5.59 -18.76
N ALA A 463 22.87 4.33 -18.75
CA ALA A 463 21.91 3.76 -19.68
C ALA A 463 20.51 4.36 -19.45
N ARG A 464 19.96 4.98 -20.51
CA ARG A 464 18.69 5.74 -20.48
C ARG A 464 17.46 4.84 -20.57
N SER A 465 17.61 3.61 -21.04
CA SER A 465 16.53 2.63 -21.18
C SER A 465 16.92 1.28 -20.58
N CYS A 466 15.91 0.48 -20.23
CA CYS A 466 16.07 -0.93 -19.86
C CYS A 466 16.85 -1.75 -20.91
N ALA A 467 16.68 -1.42 -22.20
CA ALA A 467 17.40 -2.05 -23.30
C ALA A 467 18.91 -1.77 -23.26
N ASP A 468 19.31 -0.61 -22.73
CA ASP A 468 20.72 -0.20 -22.61
C ASP A 468 21.38 -0.71 -21.32
N GLN A 469 20.60 -1.28 -20.37
CA GLN A 469 21.06 -1.72 -19.04
C GLN A 469 21.45 -3.20 -18.99
N THR A 470 22.14 -3.72 -20.00
CA THR A 470 22.66 -5.09 -19.96
C THR A 470 24.11 -5.10 -19.47
N SER A 471 24.31 -5.40 -18.18
CA SER A 471 25.66 -5.70 -17.67
C SER A 471 25.97 -7.17 -17.96
N GLY A 472 26.70 -7.44 -19.06
CA GLY A 472 27.00 -8.82 -19.47
C GLY A 472 25.79 -9.57 -20.05
N GLY A 473 24.83 -8.86 -20.65
CA GLY A 473 23.65 -9.45 -21.30
C GLY A 473 22.44 -9.69 -20.39
N GLN A 474 22.56 -9.49 -19.07
CA GLN A 474 21.44 -9.66 -18.13
C GLN A 474 20.82 -8.31 -17.73
N PRO A 475 19.48 -8.18 -17.69
CA PRO A 475 18.81 -6.97 -17.24
C PRO A 475 19.05 -6.72 -15.74
N THR A 476 19.17 -5.44 -15.35
CA THR A 476 19.34 -5.03 -13.95
C THR A 476 18.06 -5.27 -13.13
N PHE A 477 18.19 -5.43 -11.81
CA PHE A 477 17.04 -5.61 -10.93
C PHE A 477 15.98 -4.49 -11.05
N PRO A 478 16.33 -3.19 -11.06
CA PRO A 478 15.36 -2.13 -11.34
C PRO A 478 14.63 -2.31 -12.68
N CYS A 479 15.34 -2.77 -13.71
CA CYS A 479 14.73 -3.02 -15.02
C CYS A 479 13.73 -4.18 -14.98
N ILE A 480 14.08 -5.27 -14.28
CA ILE A 480 13.19 -6.41 -14.06
C ILE A 480 11.92 -5.95 -13.32
N LEU A 481 12.04 -5.04 -12.34
CA LEU A 481 10.89 -4.49 -11.62
C LEU A 481 10.01 -3.58 -12.48
N ASN A 482 10.57 -2.81 -13.41
CA ASN A 482 9.78 -1.93 -14.27
C ASN A 482 8.87 -2.72 -15.22
N GLY A 483 9.28 -3.92 -15.65
CA GLY A 483 8.53 -4.77 -16.58
C GLY A 483 7.09 -5.02 -16.13
N PRO A 484 6.86 -5.62 -14.94
CA PRO A 484 5.53 -5.82 -14.40
C PRO A 484 4.68 -4.55 -14.30
N PHE A 485 5.24 -3.42 -13.82
CA PHE A 485 4.47 -2.17 -13.73
C PHE A 485 4.07 -1.63 -15.11
N GLN A 486 4.97 -1.69 -16.10
CA GLN A 486 4.66 -1.31 -17.47
C GLN A 486 3.58 -2.22 -18.07
N SER A 487 3.70 -3.55 -17.90
CA SER A 487 2.70 -4.51 -18.36
C SER A 487 1.33 -4.28 -17.70
N SER A 488 1.29 -4.08 -16.38
CA SER A 488 0.06 -3.75 -15.65
C SER A 488 -0.53 -2.42 -16.10
N ALA A 489 0.30 -1.39 -16.32
CA ALA A 489 -0.17 -0.10 -16.81
C ALA A 489 -0.79 -0.23 -18.20
N THR A 490 -0.16 -0.97 -19.12
CA THR A 490 -0.68 -1.20 -20.47
C THR A 490 -1.98 -2.00 -20.41
N ALA A 491 -2.05 -3.07 -19.61
CA ALA A 491 -3.26 -3.87 -19.45
C ALA A 491 -4.43 -3.05 -18.88
N LEU A 492 -4.18 -2.23 -17.84
CA LEU A 492 -5.17 -1.32 -17.28
C LEU A 492 -5.58 -0.22 -18.26
N ALA A 493 -4.64 0.34 -19.02
CA ALA A 493 -4.93 1.32 -20.05
C ALA A 493 -5.84 0.74 -21.13
N SER A 494 -5.54 -0.48 -21.60
CA SER A 494 -6.41 -1.22 -22.52
C SER A 494 -7.78 -1.47 -21.92
N TYR A 495 -7.87 -1.87 -20.64
CA TYR A 495 -9.14 -2.05 -19.94
C TYR A 495 -9.96 -0.75 -19.89
N TYR A 496 -9.36 0.37 -19.47
CA TYR A 496 -10.05 1.65 -19.42
C TYR A 496 -10.48 2.14 -20.81
N LYS A 497 -9.64 1.91 -21.82
CA LYS A 497 -9.97 2.23 -23.21
C LYS A 497 -11.18 1.43 -23.69
N THR A 498 -11.19 0.11 -23.47
CA THR A 498 -12.31 -0.75 -23.92
C THR A 498 -13.59 -0.56 -23.13
N HIS A 499 -13.54 0.01 -21.92
CA HIS A 499 -14.72 0.32 -21.11
C HIS A 499 -15.18 1.78 -21.22
N ASP A 500 -14.44 2.65 -21.93
CA ASP A 500 -14.88 4.02 -22.20
C ASP A 500 -16.12 3.97 -23.12
N PRO A 501 -17.28 4.51 -22.70
CA PRO A 501 -18.51 4.43 -23.50
C PRO A 501 -18.37 5.04 -24.89
N GLY A 502 -17.50 6.05 -25.03
CA GLY A 502 -17.22 6.67 -26.32
C GLY A 502 -16.39 5.78 -27.23
N TYR A 503 -15.44 5.02 -26.67
CA TYR A 503 -14.66 4.04 -27.40
C TYR A 503 -15.55 2.88 -27.86
N VAL A 504 -16.31 2.27 -26.95
CA VAL A 504 -17.26 1.18 -27.25
C VAL A 504 -18.22 1.57 -28.37
N ARG A 505 -18.76 2.80 -28.33
CA ARG A 505 -19.66 3.30 -29.36
C ARG A 505 -18.99 3.41 -30.73
N LEU A 506 -17.77 3.96 -30.82
CA LEU A 506 -17.07 4.10 -32.09
C LEU A 506 -16.55 2.77 -32.63
N THR A 507 -16.05 1.88 -31.76
CA THR A 507 -15.58 0.56 -32.17
C THR A 507 -16.73 -0.37 -32.54
N GLY A 508 -17.93 -0.14 -32.03
CA GLY A 508 -19.14 -0.86 -32.43
C GLY A 508 -19.50 -0.71 -33.91
N GLU A 509 -18.97 0.30 -34.61
CA GLU A 509 -19.15 0.48 -36.05
C GLU A 509 -18.21 -0.41 -36.89
N VAL A 510 -17.11 -0.88 -36.31
CA VAL A 510 -16.06 -1.63 -37.01
C VAL A 510 -16.55 -3.00 -37.50
N PRO A 511 -17.24 -3.85 -36.69
CA PRO A 511 -17.72 -5.14 -37.16
C PRO A 511 -18.62 -5.05 -38.39
N GLY A 512 -19.49 -4.04 -38.47
CA GLY A 512 -20.33 -3.81 -39.65
C GLY A 512 -19.52 -3.53 -40.92
N GLN A 513 -18.49 -2.68 -40.80
CA GLN A 513 -17.59 -2.37 -41.91
C GLN A 513 -16.70 -3.55 -42.31
N VAL A 514 -16.28 -4.38 -41.34
CA VAL A 514 -15.53 -5.63 -41.57
C VAL A 514 -16.39 -6.62 -42.35
N HIS A 515 -17.67 -6.82 -41.96
CA HIS A 515 -18.59 -7.68 -42.70
C HIS A 515 -18.90 -7.16 -44.11
N ASP A 516 -19.02 -5.84 -44.30
CA ASP A 516 -19.20 -5.26 -45.63
C ASP A 516 -17.98 -5.52 -46.53
N LEU A 517 -16.78 -5.43 -45.96
CA LEU A 517 -15.52 -5.70 -46.65
C LEU A 517 -15.35 -7.20 -46.96
N GLU A 518 -15.68 -8.08 -46.01
CA GLU A 518 -15.70 -9.54 -46.17
C GLU A 518 -16.71 -9.96 -47.24
N GLY A 519 -17.91 -9.40 -47.24
CA GLY A 519 -18.94 -9.64 -48.24
C GLY A 519 -18.45 -9.29 -49.65
N LYS A 520 -17.81 -8.12 -49.81
CA LYS A 520 -17.21 -7.72 -51.09
C LYS A 520 -16.07 -8.65 -51.52
N LEU A 521 -15.24 -9.10 -50.58
CA LEU A 521 -14.12 -9.99 -50.85
C LEU A 521 -14.60 -11.39 -51.28
N SER A 522 -15.68 -11.88 -50.67
CA SER A 522 -16.33 -13.15 -51.04
C SER A 522 -16.92 -13.10 -52.45
N VAL A 523 -17.59 -11.99 -52.82
CA VAL A 523 -18.08 -11.81 -54.20
C VAL A 523 -16.89 -11.74 -55.17
N PHE A 524 -15.80 -11.06 -54.80
CA PHE A 524 -14.57 -10.99 -55.60
C PHE A 524 -13.95 -12.38 -55.83
N SER A 525 -13.79 -13.17 -54.77
CA SER A 525 -13.33 -14.56 -54.83
C SER A 525 -14.22 -15.43 -55.74
N THR A 526 -15.54 -15.29 -55.62
CA THR A 526 -16.50 -15.98 -56.50
C THR A 526 -16.31 -15.60 -57.97
N GLN A 527 -16.01 -14.34 -58.25
CA GLN A 527 -15.75 -13.86 -59.61
C GLN A 527 -14.41 -14.35 -60.18
N LEU A 528 -13.38 -14.53 -59.35
CA LEU A 528 -12.12 -15.17 -59.75
C LEU A 528 -12.35 -16.62 -60.20
N ASN A 529 -13.20 -17.36 -59.46
CA ASN A 529 -13.57 -18.73 -59.79
C ASN A 529 -14.41 -18.85 -61.07
N ALA A 530 -14.99 -17.74 -61.55
CA ALA A 530 -15.73 -17.70 -62.81
C ALA A 530 -14.83 -17.51 -64.04
N ILE A 531 -13.51 -17.31 -63.86
CA ILE A 531 -12.56 -17.27 -64.98
C ILE A 531 -12.52 -18.65 -65.64
N PRO A 532 -12.77 -18.77 -66.96
CA PRO A 532 -12.79 -20.07 -67.62
C PRO A 532 -11.46 -20.82 -67.44
N PRO A 533 -11.45 -22.12 -67.08
CA PRO A 533 -10.21 -22.87 -66.86
C PRO A 533 -9.25 -22.84 -68.05
N ALA A 534 -9.79 -22.80 -69.27
CA ALA A 534 -9.01 -22.71 -70.51
C ALA A 534 -8.23 -21.40 -70.67
N VAL A 535 -8.64 -20.34 -69.96
CA VAL A 535 -7.95 -19.05 -69.89
C VAL A 535 -7.10 -18.98 -68.62
N GLY A 536 -7.65 -19.40 -67.49
CA GLY A 536 -6.98 -19.38 -66.18
C GLY A 536 -5.71 -20.23 -66.12
N GLY A 537 -5.62 -21.31 -66.90
CA GLY A 537 -4.42 -22.16 -66.98
C GLY A 537 -3.32 -21.68 -67.92
N ARG A 538 -3.46 -20.52 -68.58
CA ARG A 538 -2.46 -19.98 -69.52
C ARG A 538 -1.57 -18.97 -68.82
N ASP A 539 -0.28 -18.99 -69.14
CA ASP A 539 0.61 -17.91 -68.72
C ASP A 539 0.34 -16.62 -69.53
N PRO A 540 0.36 -15.43 -68.91
CA PRO A 540 0.67 -15.14 -67.49
C PRO A 540 -0.54 -15.17 -66.54
N VAL A 541 -1.75 -15.49 -67.02
CA VAL A 541 -3.00 -15.47 -66.23
C VAL A 541 -2.93 -16.41 -65.02
N ALA A 542 -2.35 -17.61 -65.18
CA ALA A 542 -2.23 -18.60 -64.12
C ALA A 542 -1.45 -18.07 -62.90
N GLN A 543 -0.29 -17.45 -63.15
CA GLN A 543 0.54 -16.87 -62.09
C GLN A 543 -0.21 -15.73 -61.38
N GLN A 544 -0.76 -14.79 -62.15
CA GLN A 544 -1.46 -13.64 -61.58
C GLN A 544 -2.72 -14.04 -60.80
N LEU A 545 -3.42 -15.09 -61.25
CA LEU A 545 -4.56 -15.65 -60.53
C LEU A 545 -4.14 -16.29 -59.21
N SER A 546 -2.98 -16.97 -59.17
CA SER A 546 -2.40 -17.51 -57.94
C SER A 546 -2.04 -16.40 -56.95
N ASP A 547 -1.39 -15.34 -57.42
CA ASP A 547 -0.96 -14.20 -56.59
C ASP A 547 -2.20 -13.51 -55.97
N VAL A 548 -3.23 -13.23 -56.78
CA VAL A 548 -4.49 -12.65 -56.29
C VAL A 548 -5.22 -13.56 -55.30
N ASN A 549 -5.24 -14.88 -55.52
CA ASN A 549 -5.85 -15.83 -54.58
C ASN A 549 -5.10 -15.86 -53.24
N SER A 550 -3.77 -15.73 -53.25
CA SER A 550 -2.97 -15.63 -52.03
C SER A 550 -3.36 -14.39 -51.22
N ASP A 551 -3.46 -13.22 -51.87
CA ASP A 551 -3.83 -11.97 -51.21
C ASP A 551 -5.25 -12.04 -50.63
N VAL A 552 -6.19 -12.69 -51.32
CA VAL A 552 -7.57 -12.89 -50.83
C VAL A 552 -7.58 -13.70 -49.53
N VAL A 553 -6.77 -14.76 -49.44
CA VAL A 553 -6.68 -15.59 -48.22
C VAL A 553 -6.05 -14.81 -47.07
N GLU A 554 -5.01 -14.03 -47.32
CA GLU A 554 -4.37 -13.17 -46.32
C GLU A 554 -5.34 -12.12 -45.78
N ILE A 555 -6.03 -11.40 -46.67
CA ILE A 555 -7.05 -10.40 -46.29
C ILE A 555 -8.19 -11.07 -45.49
N SER A 556 -8.66 -12.25 -45.89
CA SER A 556 -9.68 -12.98 -45.12
C SER A 556 -9.20 -13.32 -43.70
N GLY A 557 -7.94 -13.70 -43.54
CA GLY A 557 -7.33 -13.95 -42.23
C GLY A 557 -7.33 -12.69 -41.35
N ASP A 558 -6.87 -11.55 -41.90
CA ASP A 558 -6.86 -10.27 -41.21
C ASP A 558 -8.27 -9.82 -40.77
N LEU A 559 -9.29 -10.02 -41.63
CA LEU A 559 -10.67 -9.63 -41.32
C LEU A 559 -11.26 -10.40 -40.12
N ILE A 560 -10.92 -11.69 -39.98
CA ILE A 560 -11.35 -12.51 -38.83
C ILE A 560 -10.81 -11.95 -37.51
N VAL A 561 -9.55 -11.49 -37.52
CA VAL A 561 -8.93 -10.92 -36.32
C VAL A 561 -9.54 -9.56 -35.97
N LEU A 562 -9.88 -8.76 -36.99
CA LEU A 562 -10.57 -7.48 -36.81
C LEU A 562 -12.01 -7.62 -36.29
N GLU A 563 -12.72 -8.67 -36.70
CA GLU A 563 -14.04 -9.01 -36.15
C GLU A 563 -13.97 -9.28 -34.64
N GLY A 564 -12.84 -9.83 -34.17
CA GLY A 564 -12.51 -9.96 -32.75
C GLY A 564 -12.20 -8.65 -32.00
N GLY A 565 -12.20 -7.50 -32.69
CA GLY A 565 -12.01 -6.17 -32.10
C GLY A 565 -10.55 -5.71 -31.95
N ILE A 566 -9.59 -6.39 -32.58
CA ILE A 566 -8.15 -6.07 -32.46
C ILE A 566 -7.77 -4.99 -33.48
N LEU A 567 -7.98 -3.72 -33.12
CA LEU A 567 -7.73 -2.57 -34.00
C LEU A 567 -6.28 -2.36 -34.52
N PRO A 568 -5.19 -2.77 -33.83
CA PRO A 568 -3.83 -2.57 -34.32
C PRO A 568 -3.56 -3.18 -35.71
N GLU A 569 -4.24 -4.29 -36.05
CA GLU A 569 -4.05 -5.02 -37.31
C GLU A 569 -4.70 -4.32 -38.51
N VAL A 570 -5.59 -3.36 -38.28
CA VAL A 570 -6.22 -2.56 -39.33
C VAL A 570 -5.15 -1.88 -40.19
N THR A 571 -4.05 -1.43 -39.59
CA THR A 571 -2.98 -0.75 -40.34
C THR A 571 -2.33 -1.69 -41.35
N THR A 572 -2.02 -2.92 -40.94
CA THR A 572 -1.43 -3.97 -41.79
C THR A 572 -2.35 -4.31 -42.94
N LEU A 573 -3.62 -4.64 -42.65
CA LEU A 573 -4.63 -4.97 -43.64
C LEU A 573 -4.75 -3.88 -44.72
N LEU A 574 -4.85 -2.62 -44.29
CA LEU A 574 -5.14 -1.50 -45.18
C LEU A 574 -3.93 -1.02 -45.98
N THR A 575 -2.75 -0.99 -45.36
CA THR A 575 -1.54 -0.44 -46.02
C THR A 575 -0.75 -1.47 -46.81
N ILE A 576 -0.86 -2.76 -46.47
CA ILE A 576 -0.10 -3.83 -47.09
C ILE A 576 -1.02 -4.73 -47.90
N SER A 577 -1.95 -5.44 -47.26
CA SER A 577 -2.71 -6.53 -47.89
C SER A 577 -3.59 -6.03 -49.03
N ILE A 578 -4.41 -5.00 -48.80
CA ILE A 578 -5.31 -4.44 -49.82
C ILE A 578 -4.56 -3.69 -50.94
N ALA A 579 -3.45 -3.04 -50.60
CA ALA A 579 -2.60 -2.39 -51.58
C ALA A 579 -1.96 -3.41 -52.53
N THR A 580 -1.50 -4.54 -51.99
CA THR A 580 -0.92 -5.66 -52.75
C THR A 580 -1.96 -6.31 -53.64
N LEU A 581 -3.16 -6.61 -53.10
CA LEU A 581 -4.29 -7.12 -53.88
C LEU A 581 -4.60 -6.24 -55.09
N LYS A 582 -4.59 -4.91 -54.91
CA LYS A 582 -4.86 -3.97 -56.00
C LYS A 582 -3.82 -4.06 -57.11
N VAL A 583 -2.54 -4.25 -56.77
CA VAL A 583 -1.45 -4.41 -57.74
C VAL A 583 -1.61 -5.71 -58.52
N HIS A 584 -1.75 -6.84 -57.83
CA HIS A 584 -1.88 -8.16 -58.47
C HIS A 584 -3.17 -8.26 -59.30
N ALA A 585 -4.29 -7.73 -58.81
CA ALA A 585 -5.54 -7.73 -59.56
C ALA A 585 -5.48 -6.84 -60.82
N GLY A 586 -4.71 -5.74 -60.80
CA GLY A 586 -4.45 -4.92 -61.98
C GLY A 586 -3.67 -5.69 -63.06
N ALA A 587 -2.65 -6.45 -62.66
CA ALA A 587 -1.88 -7.30 -63.55
C ALA A 587 -2.70 -8.48 -64.12
N LEU A 588 -3.56 -9.09 -63.29
CA LEU A 588 -4.52 -10.10 -63.72
C LEU A 588 -5.50 -9.53 -64.76
N THR A 589 -6.08 -8.36 -64.49
CA THR A 589 -7.00 -7.68 -65.40
C THR A 589 -6.35 -7.37 -66.75
N ALA A 590 -5.11 -6.87 -66.77
CA ALA A 590 -4.35 -6.64 -67.99
C ALA A 590 -4.15 -7.94 -68.80
N SER A 591 -3.82 -9.03 -68.09
CA SER A 591 -3.63 -10.35 -68.70
C SER A 591 -4.93 -10.92 -69.27
N LEU A 592 -6.05 -10.74 -68.56
CA LEU A 592 -7.39 -11.14 -69.03
C LEU A 592 -7.83 -10.35 -70.27
N ARG A 593 -7.55 -9.03 -70.31
CA ARG A 593 -7.82 -8.21 -71.51
C ARG A 593 -7.01 -8.70 -72.72
N ALA A 594 -5.73 -9.03 -72.52
CA ALA A 594 -4.87 -9.60 -73.57
C ALA A 594 -5.37 -10.98 -74.06
N ALA A 595 -6.04 -11.75 -73.19
CA ALA A 595 -6.67 -13.03 -73.51
C ALA A 595 -8.10 -12.90 -74.07
N SER A 596 -8.51 -11.71 -74.52
CA SER A 596 -9.86 -11.41 -75.03
C SER A 596 -10.99 -11.62 -74.00
N GLN A 597 -10.68 -11.52 -72.70
CA GLN A 597 -11.64 -11.59 -71.58
C GLN A 597 -11.82 -10.21 -70.92
N ALA A 598 -11.88 -9.14 -71.72
CA ALA A 598 -11.92 -7.77 -71.21
C ALA A 598 -13.11 -7.52 -70.25
N ALA A 599 -14.29 -8.09 -70.53
CA ALA A 599 -15.45 -7.93 -69.67
C ALA A 599 -15.25 -8.50 -68.25
N ILE A 600 -14.51 -9.62 -68.12
CA ILE A 600 -14.17 -10.20 -66.81
C ILE A 600 -13.14 -9.32 -66.11
N GLY A 601 -12.11 -8.87 -66.84
CA GLY A 601 -11.10 -7.96 -66.31
C GLY A 601 -11.70 -6.65 -65.78
N ASP A 602 -12.56 -6.00 -66.57
CA ASP A 602 -13.20 -4.74 -66.18
C ASP A 602 -14.09 -4.91 -64.93
N LYS A 603 -14.78 -6.05 -64.82
CA LYS A 603 -15.57 -6.39 -63.63
C LYS A 603 -14.69 -6.58 -62.40
N LEU A 604 -13.56 -7.29 -62.51
CA LEU A 604 -12.62 -7.48 -61.41
C LEU A 604 -12.02 -6.13 -60.95
N ASP A 605 -11.65 -5.26 -61.89
CA ASP A 605 -11.12 -3.92 -61.62
C ASP A 605 -12.14 -3.04 -60.85
N GLN A 606 -13.42 -3.10 -61.24
CA GLN A 606 -14.51 -2.43 -60.54
C GLN A 606 -14.68 -2.96 -59.11
N MET A 607 -14.57 -4.28 -58.90
CA MET A 607 -14.73 -4.90 -57.59
C MET A 607 -13.57 -4.58 -56.64
N VAL A 608 -12.33 -4.58 -57.13
CA VAL A 608 -11.14 -4.15 -56.38
C VAL A 608 -11.25 -2.69 -55.98
N SER A 609 -11.74 -1.82 -56.88
CA SER A 609 -12.01 -0.42 -56.55
C SER A 609 -13.07 -0.29 -55.44
N GLY A 610 -14.10 -1.13 -55.46
CA GLY A 610 -15.13 -1.20 -54.42
C GLY A 610 -14.62 -1.72 -53.06
N LEU A 611 -13.67 -2.66 -53.07
CA LEU A 611 -12.93 -3.12 -51.88
C LEU A 611 -12.08 -1.99 -51.30
N ALA A 612 -11.28 -1.32 -52.13
CA ALA A 612 -10.44 -0.21 -51.70
C ALA A 612 -11.25 0.96 -51.10
N GLN A 613 -12.44 1.23 -51.63
CA GLN A 613 -13.34 2.24 -51.06
C GLN A 613 -13.87 1.85 -49.67
N GLU A 614 -14.24 0.57 -49.47
CA GLU A 614 -14.74 0.10 -48.16
C GLU A 614 -13.61 0.08 -47.13
N ALA A 615 -12.43 -0.40 -47.54
CA ALA A 615 -11.20 -0.33 -46.78
C ALA A 615 -10.87 1.10 -46.32
N SER A 616 -11.06 2.10 -47.20
CA SER A 616 -10.83 3.51 -46.87
C SER A 616 -11.82 4.04 -45.82
N LYS A 617 -13.07 3.56 -45.80
CA LYS A 617 -14.04 3.91 -44.74
C LYS A 617 -13.62 3.29 -43.41
N LEU A 618 -13.22 2.02 -43.41
CA LEU A 618 -12.68 1.35 -42.23
C LEU A 618 -11.43 2.08 -41.69
N GLN A 619 -10.53 2.52 -42.58
CA GLN A 619 -9.40 3.37 -42.22
C GLN A 619 -9.86 4.65 -41.52
N ALA A 620 -10.87 5.33 -42.08
CA ALA A 620 -11.36 6.59 -41.54
C ALA A 620 -11.96 6.42 -40.14
N THR A 621 -12.76 5.36 -39.93
CA THR A 621 -13.32 5.03 -38.61
C THR A 621 -12.21 4.71 -37.60
N VAL A 622 -11.21 3.92 -37.98
CA VAL A 622 -10.10 3.56 -37.08
C VAL A 622 -9.20 4.75 -36.77
N ASN A 623 -8.92 5.60 -37.77
CA ASN A 623 -8.21 6.86 -37.57
C ASN A 623 -8.99 7.80 -36.65
N GLN A 624 -10.32 7.84 -36.77
CA GLN A 624 -11.19 8.61 -35.88
C GLN A 624 -11.16 8.06 -34.44
N VAL A 625 -11.19 6.73 -34.28
CA VAL A 625 -11.02 6.07 -32.97
C VAL A 625 -9.67 6.47 -32.36
N ASN A 626 -8.56 6.28 -33.08
CA ASN A 626 -7.21 6.59 -32.59
C ASN A 626 -7.03 8.08 -32.26
N LYS A 627 -7.65 8.98 -33.05
CA LYS A 627 -7.61 10.42 -32.81
C LYS A 627 -8.43 10.85 -31.59
N ASN A 628 -9.61 10.27 -31.39
CA ASN A 628 -10.50 10.64 -30.29
C ASN A 628 -10.13 9.96 -28.97
N PHE A 629 -9.44 8.83 -29.04
CA PHE A 629 -9.06 8.00 -27.90
C PHE A 629 -7.55 7.74 -27.88
N PRO A 630 -6.72 8.79 -27.68
CA PRO A 630 -5.28 8.63 -27.62
C PRO A 630 -4.90 7.78 -26.41
N ASP A 631 -4.03 6.79 -26.62
CA ASP A 631 -3.61 5.83 -25.59
C ASP A 631 -3.06 6.52 -24.34
N LYS A 632 -2.38 7.65 -24.52
CA LYS A 632 -1.81 8.45 -23.43
C LYS A 632 -2.81 8.81 -22.33
N LYS A 633 -4.08 9.09 -22.66
CA LYS A 633 -5.13 9.40 -21.66
C LYS A 633 -5.32 8.21 -20.71
N PHE A 634 -5.49 7.02 -21.27
CA PHE A 634 -5.76 5.80 -20.53
C PHE A 634 -4.51 5.28 -19.82
N GLU A 635 -3.34 5.46 -20.42
CA GLU A 635 -2.08 5.20 -19.76
C GLU A 635 -1.86 6.12 -18.55
N ASP A 636 -2.15 7.41 -18.66
CA ASP A 636 -2.04 8.35 -17.52
C ASP A 636 -3.00 7.94 -16.39
N GLU A 637 -4.21 7.48 -16.72
CA GLU A 637 -5.18 6.95 -15.75
C GLU A 637 -4.71 5.63 -15.11
N ALA A 638 -4.17 4.71 -15.91
CA ALA A 638 -3.59 3.45 -15.44
C ALA A 638 -2.38 3.69 -14.52
N TRP A 639 -1.46 4.57 -14.91
CA TRP A 639 -0.30 4.93 -14.09
C TRP A 639 -0.72 5.61 -12.79
N LYS A 640 -1.72 6.49 -12.80
CA LYS A 640 -2.29 7.04 -11.55
C LYS A 640 -2.85 5.95 -10.65
N LYS A 641 -3.47 4.92 -11.24
CA LYS A 641 -4.06 3.81 -10.47
C LYS A 641 -2.99 2.92 -9.83
N ILE A 642 -1.87 2.66 -10.50
CA ILE A 642 -0.77 1.82 -9.96
C ILE A 642 0.30 2.62 -9.20
N ALA A 643 0.28 3.95 -9.31
CA ALA A 643 1.25 4.83 -8.66
C ALA A 643 1.44 4.56 -7.15
N PRO A 644 0.41 4.24 -6.34
CA PRO A 644 0.61 3.92 -4.94
C PRO A 644 1.55 2.72 -4.73
N GLY A 645 1.31 1.61 -5.42
CA GLY A 645 2.17 0.42 -5.33
C GLY A 645 3.58 0.68 -5.87
N HIS A 646 3.68 1.45 -6.96
CA HIS A 646 4.97 1.84 -7.52
C HIS A 646 5.80 2.72 -6.56
N ARG A 647 5.17 3.69 -5.89
CA ARG A 647 5.79 4.52 -4.86
C ARG A 647 6.16 3.71 -3.61
N ALA A 648 5.33 2.75 -3.19
CA ALA A 648 5.65 1.87 -2.06
C ALA A 648 6.91 1.05 -2.33
N ILE A 649 7.05 0.50 -3.54
CA ILE A 649 8.28 -0.17 -3.96
C ILE A 649 9.46 0.83 -4.02
N ASP A 650 9.27 2.07 -4.47
CA ASP A 650 10.36 3.07 -4.43
C ASP A 650 10.87 3.32 -3.01
N VAL A 651 9.97 3.50 -2.04
CA VAL A 651 10.30 3.65 -0.61
C VAL A 651 11.03 2.40 -0.11
N PHE A 652 10.53 1.21 -0.43
CA PHE A 652 11.18 -0.03 -0.07
C PHE A 652 12.60 -0.14 -0.61
N LEU A 653 12.81 0.31 -1.85
CA LEU A 653 14.10 0.20 -2.51
C LEU A 653 15.11 1.26 -2.05
N ASN A 654 14.63 2.46 -1.74
CA ASN A 654 15.48 3.66 -1.60
C ASN A 654 15.46 4.29 -0.21
N GLU A 655 14.55 3.91 0.67
CA GLU A 655 14.38 4.54 1.99
C GLU A 655 14.48 3.53 3.13
N LEU A 656 14.16 2.26 2.89
CA LEU A 656 14.12 1.26 3.93
C LEU A 656 15.47 0.67 4.32
N ASN A 657 15.68 0.63 5.63
CA ASN A 657 16.74 -0.14 6.25
C ASN A 657 16.14 -1.32 7.03
N ILE A 658 16.75 -2.51 6.96
CA ILE A 658 16.41 -3.67 7.81
C ILE A 658 16.47 -3.26 9.27
N TYR A 659 17.51 -2.52 9.64
CA TYR A 659 17.57 -1.84 10.92
C TYR A 659 18.26 -0.50 10.75
N SER A 660 17.92 0.45 11.61
CA SER A 660 18.51 1.78 11.61
C SER A 660 18.69 2.29 13.04
N ILE A 661 19.70 3.11 13.27
CA ILE A 661 19.94 3.80 14.53
C ILE A 661 20.08 5.28 14.23
N ALA A 662 19.20 6.07 14.85
CA ALA A 662 19.12 7.50 14.66
C ALA A 662 19.22 8.23 16.02
N PRO A 663 20.24 9.09 16.25
CA PRO A 663 20.14 10.09 17.30
C PRO A 663 18.87 10.94 17.11
N VAL A 664 18.25 11.27 18.24
CA VAL A 664 17.04 12.10 18.31
C VAL A 664 17.32 13.32 19.17
N ALA A 665 16.82 14.48 18.74
CA ALA A 665 16.74 15.67 19.55
C ALA A 665 15.26 16.06 19.71
N ILE A 666 14.85 16.32 20.94
CA ILE A 666 13.49 16.74 21.26
C ILE A 666 13.47 18.16 21.82
N PHE A 667 12.41 18.89 21.51
CA PHE A 667 12.09 20.19 22.08
C PHE A 667 10.58 20.31 22.29
N ASP A 668 10.18 20.60 23.52
CA ASP A 668 8.79 20.69 23.95
C ASP A 668 8.55 22.03 24.62
N VAL A 669 7.39 22.61 24.39
CA VAL A 669 6.89 23.80 25.07
C VAL A 669 5.45 23.53 25.46
N ALA A 670 5.08 23.81 26.70
CA ALA A 670 3.70 23.67 27.14
C ALA A 670 3.33 24.73 28.18
N ARG A 671 2.07 25.14 28.16
CA ARG A 671 1.51 26.02 29.19
C ARG A 671 0.06 25.63 29.45
N VAL A 672 -0.29 25.50 30.73
CA VAL A 672 -1.67 25.39 31.20
C VAL A 672 -1.97 26.64 32.04
N TRP A 673 -3.14 27.26 31.88
CA TRP A 673 -3.51 28.44 32.65
C TRP A 673 -5.04 28.63 32.75
N PRO A 674 -5.54 29.42 33.72
CA PRO A 674 -4.81 29.99 34.86
C PRO A 674 -4.56 28.92 35.95
N VAL A 675 -3.30 28.73 36.33
CA VAL A 675 -2.87 27.77 37.39
C VAL A 675 -1.65 28.28 38.17
N GLY A 676 -1.26 29.56 38.00
CA GLY A 676 -0.06 30.14 38.62
C GLY A 676 1.28 29.65 38.04
N GLN A 677 1.28 28.71 37.08
CA GLN A 677 2.49 28.27 36.39
C GLN A 677 2.75 29.08 35.11
N GLY A 678 4.03 29.35 34.86
CA GLY A 678 4.51 29.94 33.61
C GLY A 678 4.56 28.93 32.46
N VAL A 679 5.19 29.35 31.35
CA VAL A 679 5.52 28.45 30.24
C VAL A 679 6.56 27.43 30.71
N ARG A 680 6.41 26.20 30.26
CA ARG A 680 7.31 25.08 30.56
C ARG A 680 8.03 24.66 29.31
N TYR A 681 9.30 24.31 29.47
CA TYR A 681 10.15 23.83 28.39
C TYR A 681 10.62 22.41 28.69
N GLY A 682 10.79 21.63 27.64
CA GLY A 682 11.44 20.33 27.65
C GLY A 682 12.46 20.28 26.51
N PHE A 683 13.66 19.79 26.77
CA PHE A 683 14.59 19.48 25.68
C PHE A 683 15.43 18.29 26.07
N GLY A 684 15.94 17.55 25.09
CA GLY A 684 16.60 16.30 25.42
C GLY A 684 17.17 15.54 24.24
N PRO A 685 18.23 14.75 24.46
CA PRO A 685 18.66 13.76 23.51
C PRO A 685 17.84 12.47 23.66
N GLY A 686 17.79 11.72 22.58
CA GLY A 686 17.28 10.35 22.55
C GLY A 686 17.98 9.53 21.47
N LEU A 687 17.59 8.27 21.39
CA LEU A 687 17.99 7.34 20.36
C LEU A 687 16.74 6.65 19.84
N ARG A 688 16.62 6.59 18.51
CA ARG A 688 15.61 5.81 17.80
C ARG A 688 16.30 4.61 17.16
N VAL A 689 15.82 3.41 17.47
CA VAL A 689 16.24 2.17 16.84
C VAL A 689 15.07 1.68 16.00
N SER A 690 15.26 1.64 14.69
CA SER A 690 14.28 1.08 13.75
C SER A 690 14.66 -0.35 13.40
N LEU A 691 13.69 -1.26 13.32
CA LEU A 691 13.83 -2.60 12.79
C LEU A 691 12.71 -2.80 11.76
N VAL A 692 13.06 -2.72 10.48
CA VAL A 692 12.15 -2.72 9.34
C VAL A 692 11.14 -1.58 9.47
N ASN A 693 9.95 -1.87 10.01
CA ASN A 693 8.89 -0.92 10.28
C ASN A 693 8.83 -0.48 11.76
N VAL A 694 9.41 -1.21 12.71
CA VAL A 694 9.26 -0.93 14.14
C VAL A 694 10.30 0.06 14.64
N ASN A 695 9.89 1.22 15.13
CA ASN A 695 10.75 2.25 15.72
C ASN A 695 10.62 2.28 17.25
N PHE A 696 11.72 2.06 17.93
CA PHE A 696 11.87 2.23 19.37
C PHE A 696 12.60 3.54 19.64
N THR A 697 11.91 4.54 20.18
CA THR A 697 12.53 5.78 20.60
C THR A 697 12.66 5.80 22.12
N PHE A 698 13.86 6.01 22.64
CA PHE A 698 14.07 6.24 24.07
C PHE A 698 14.93 7.48 24.28
N GLY A 699 14.70 8.22 25.36
CA GLY A 699 15.48 9.41 25.65
C GLY A 699 15.21 9.99 27.01
N TYR A 700 15.83 11.13 27.27
CA TYR A 700 15.64 11.88 28.51
C TYR A 700 15.30 13.33 28.18
N ALA A 701 14.14 13.80 28.65
CA ALA A 701 13.68 15.17 28.47
C ALA A 701 13.97 15.98 29.74
N PHE A 702 14.93 16.91 29.67
CA PHE A 702 15.27 17.83 30.74
C PHE A 702 14.16 18.87 30.95
N ASN A 703 13.90 19.23 32.20
CA ASN A 703 12.99 20.30 32.63
C ASN A 703 13.85 21.46 33.19
N PRO A 704 14.28 22.44 32.37
CA PRO A 704 15.19 23.51 32.80
C PRO A 704 14.58 24.41 33.87
N ASP A 705 13.28 24.68 33.79
CA ASP A 705 12.57 25.60 34.68
C ASP A 705 11.83 24.86 35.81
N ARG A 706 12.44 23.82 36.38
CA ARG A 706 11.78 22.95 37.37
C ARG A 706 11.24 23.71 38.58
N GLN A 707 10.06 23.31 39.06
CA GLN A 707 9.52 23.73 40.36
C GLN A 707 10.17 22.93 41.49
N PRO A 708 10.14 23.40 42.75
CA PRO A 708 10.79 22.71 43.87
C PRO A 708 10.36 21.25 44.07
N SER A 709 9.12 20.89 43.71
CA SER A 709 8.58 19.53 43.80
C SER A 709 8.82 18.67 42.56
N GLU A 710 9.36 19.24 41.49
CA GLU A 710 9.55 18.55 40.21
C GLU A 710 10.95 17.95 40.08
N LYS A 711 11.03 16.81 39.38
CA LYS A 711 12.31 16.23 39.00
C LYS A 711 12.97 17.06 37.90
N ALA A 712 14.27 16.82 37.70
CA ALA A 712 15.07 17.48 36.65
C ALA A 712 14.64 17.15 35.21
N GLY A 713 13.72 16.20 35.03
CA GLY A 713 13.26 15.70 33.74
C GLY A 713 12.65 14.31 33.87
N ALA A 714 12.33 13.71 32.74
CA ALA A 714 11.76 12.37 32.67
C ALA A 714 12.39 11.54 31.55
N ILE A 715 12.49 10.23 31.79
CA ILE A 715 12.77 9.26 30.74
C ILE A 715 11.48 9.09 29.95
N PHE A 716 11.60 9.10 28.62
CA PHE A 716 10.50 8.75 27.74
C PHE A 716 10.90 7.56 26.88
N PHE A 717 9.90 6.73 26.61
CA PHE A 717 9.98 5.60 25.69
C PHE A 717 8.76 5.68 24.78
N GLY A 718 8.98 5.53 23.49
CA GLY A 718 7.94 5.46 22.48
C GLY A 718 8.23 4.28 21.58
N LEU A 719 7.19 3.52 21.29
CA LEU A 719 7.17 2.56 20.21
C LEU A 719 6.25 3.12 19.14
N ASP A 720 6.76 3.22 17.93
CA ASP A 720 6.05 3.72 16.76
C ASP A 720 6.38 2.77 15.62
N VAL A 721 5.41 2.29 14.87
CA VAL A 721 5.68 1.42 13.72
C VAL A 721 5.22 2.14 12.45
N THR A 722 6.11 2.21 11.48
CA THR A 722 5.87 2.89 10.21
C THR A 722 5.38 1.87 9.20
N GLU A 723 4.12 1.92 8.82
CA GLU A 723 3.58 1.09 7.75
C GLU A 723 4.29 1.42 6.42
N LEU A 724 4.50 0.37 5.61
CA LEU A 724 5.21 0.45 4.33
C LEU A 724 4.32 0.16 3.12
N PHE A 725 3.08 -0.27 3.32
CA PHE A 725 2.19 -0.73 2.25
C PHE A 725 0.74 -0.39 2.53
#